data_AF-A0A952S1N2-F1
#
_entry.id   AF-A0A952S1N2-F1
#
_cell.length_a   1.000
_cell.length_b   1.000
_cell.length_c   1.000
_cell.angle_alpha   90.00
_cell.angle_beta   90.00
_cell.angle_gamma   90.00
#
_symmetry.space_group_name_H-M   'P 1'
#
loop_
_entity.id
_entity.type
_entity.pdbx_description
1 polymer ?
#
loop_
_entity_poly.entity_id
_entity_poly.type
_entity_poly.pdbx_seq_one_letter_code
_entity_poly.pdbx_strand_id
1 'polypeptide(L)'
;MLQTLNFFDPTKKILSGLLLFSLVFVNLAFAGGTRPTDGNRNVSEAAVSLTDLTQLGREGRLLEDLSYEAETLSLEKMLASGSRRQPMILDDNGTARNTIVERLARRIAAGSAPAELAGRQVLRLEERSITADAVNEAQAVEKINSVITNLTNSGNKAILFVDSTIGLLKYETVRQTLVSAVEAGKLSLVAADLKTSYADVALTYPETLELFDTLLIEPTTAGEDTQDETNEETSYRGDNVSSDLRELIANDPSKRVDVIIQAKDAGNAALRALLQSGEARIASRVGSTDTLVVNLPASTIETLSASGLINYVSPDRPTSSTGHVAETTGVAAARNLPGAGGSALPLEGNGIGIAIVDSGIDTDHAGFAGRIKANVNFTDSGLGDRYGHGTHVAGLAAGSSPKNNGAYHGVARGADIISVKVLNDEGIGQTSWLLNGLDWVLQNRQQHNIRVVNLSLGTLAVDSYHNDPLCLKVKELTDAGIVVVAAAGNLGRGTNGEKLYGTIHSPGNSPYAITVGATNSFGTDDRSDDSITTYSSRGPSRSSYLTLSGSRVFDNVMKPDLAAPGNEVISHKAANNRISELSSESDVPMAEGETQADALMYQSGTSMSAPIVSGAAALLLEINPKLTPGMVRMILQYTAQPIAGADMLEQGAGQLNVEGAVRLTRSLRTNVNFANLSRGASLLSPGTSLPTTFSDIAGGGFAWSQVVTANHNFMTGQELVTKFQLPYKAGGLMQQGLQTIQGTTTIRTAYLTTGVTAHQNLTISNGGVHGSGSILVPSGVLIGDGVLIGDGVLIGDGVLIGDGVLIGDGVLIGDGVLIGDRAGVLIGDGVLIGDRTPRMF
;
A
#
# COMPACT_ATOMS: atom_id res chain seq x y z
N MET A 1 55.21 1.08 -35.40
CA MET A 1 54.73 1.09 -36.79
C MET A 1 53.21 1.07 -36.71
N LEU A 2 52.58 2.25 -36.84
CA LEU A 2 51.53 2.55 -37.81
C LEU A 2 50.25 1.71 -37.63
N GLN A 3 49.01 2.23 -37.55
CA GLN A 3 48.49 3.58 -37.76
C GLN A 3 47.01 3.57 -37.33
N THR A 4 46.61 4.62 -36.61
CA THR A 4 45.37 5.42 -36.76
C THR A 4 44.17 4.85 -37.54
N LEU A 5 42.98 4.96 -36.92
CA LEU A 5 41.85 5.72 -37.49
C LEU A 5 40.92 6.21 -36.37
N ASN A 6 40.96 7.53 -36.15
CA ASN A 6 39.97 8.31 -35.42
C ASN A 6 38.72 8.48 -36.30
N PHE A 7 37.54 8.41 -35.70
CA PHE A 7 36.44 9.32 -36.01
C PHE A 7 35.71 9.69 -34.71
N PHE A 8 35.84 10.96 -34.34
CA PHE A 8 34.97 11.65 -33.39
C PHE A 8 33.64 11.94 -34.11
N ASP A 9 32.52 11.61 -33.48
CA ASP A 9 31.23 12.23 -33.76
C ASP A 9 30.72 12.91 -32.47
N PRO A 10 30.62 14.25 -32.43
CA PRO A 10 30.15 15.00 -31.29
C PRO A 10 28.68 15.41 -31.47
N THR A 11 27.74 14.46 -31.51
CA THR A 11 26.29 14.77 -31.47
C THR A 11 25.47 13.72 -30.71
N LYS A 12 25.74 13.53 -29.40
CA LYS A 12 24.78 12.90 -28.47
C LYS A 12 24.84 13.54 -27.08
N LYS A 13 24.16 14.67 -26.93
CA LYS A 13 23.63 15.19 -25.66
C LYS A 13 22.27 15.82 -25.97
N ILE A 14 21.33 15.72 -25.01
CA ILE A 14 19.92 16.18 -24.98
C ILE A 14 18.94 15.08 -25.42
N LEU A 15 17.92 14.65 -24.65
CA LEU A 15 17.47 14.77 -23.24
C LEU A 15 16.35 13.71 -23.13
N SER A 16 16.42 12.72 -22.22
CA SER A 16 15.74 12.70 -20.91
C SER A 16 14.23 12.98 -20.96
N GLY A 17 13.42 11.92 -20.82
CA GLY A 17 11.98 12.01 -20.55
C GLY A 17 11.34 10.63 -20.45
N LEU A 18 10.69 10.36 -19.31
CA LEU A 18 9.85 9.19 -19.00
C LEU A 18 10.54 7.85 -18.73
N LEU A 19 10.95 7.64 -17.47
CA LEU A 19 10.87 6.33 -16.82
C LEU A 19 10.89 6.52 -15.31
N LEU A 20 9.70 6.53 -14.71
CA LEU A 20 9.46 6.61 -13.27
C LEU A 20 8.09 6.07 -12.87
N PHE A 21 8.14 5.20 -11.86
CA PHE A 21 7.04 4.60 -11.09
C PHE A 21 6.16 3.56 -11.78
N SER A 22 6.66 2.33 -11.79
CA SER A 22 6.17 1.30 -10.86
C SER A 22 7.24 0.23 -10.67
N LEU A 23 7.35 -0.28 -9.45
CA LEU A 23 8.20 -1.43 -9.13
C LEU A 23 7.63 -2.66 -9.84
N VAL A 24 8.31 -3.12 -10.90
CA VAL A 24 8.50 -4.49 -11.41
C VAL A 24 8.94 -4.36 -12.88
N PHE A 25 10.06 -4.97 -13.28
CA PHE A 25 10.18 -5.75 -14.53
C PHE A 25 11.57 -6.37 -14.68
N VAL A 26 11.60 -7.70 -14.88
CA VAL A 26 12.59 -8.38 -15.73
C VAL A 26 11.83 -9.41 -16.59
N ASN A 27 12.11 -9.38 -17.89
CA ASN A 27 11.68 -10.26 -18.96
C ASN A 27 11.88 -11.77 -18.66
N LEU A 28 10.94 -12.62 -19.11
CA LEU A 28 11.24 -14.02 -19.41
C LEU A 28 11.02 -14.32 -20.90
N ALA A 29 12.11 -14.73 -21.55
CA ALA A 29 12.09 -15.37 -22.85
C ALA A 29 11.81 -16.88 -22.68
N PHE A 30 10.80 -17.41 -23.38
CA PHE A 30 10.80 -18.77 -23.91
C PHE A 30 9.92 -18.80 -25.17
N ALA A 31 10.57 -18.71 -26.32
CA ALA A 31 9.99 -19.04 -27.61
C ALA A 31 10.35 -20.50 -27.93
N GLY A 32 9.35 -21.31 -28.31
CA GLY A 32 9.60 -22.61 -28.93
C GLY A 32 8.41 -23.57 -28.84
N GLY A 33 7.54 -23.55 -29.85
CA GLY A 33 6.52 -24.60 -30.05
C GLY A 33 5.38 -24.18 -30.97
N THR A 34 5.39 -24.67 -32.19
CA THR A 34 4.53 -24.28 -33.33
C THR A 34 3.14 -24.93 -33.37
N ARG A 35 2.11 -24.11 -33.73
CA ARG A 35 0.89 -24.39 -34.54
C ARG A 35 -0.22 -25.33 -33.97
N PRO A 36 -1.49 -25.29 -34.49
CA PRO A 36 -2.14 -24.37 -35.44
C PRO A 36 -3.51 -23.80 -34.98
N THR A 37 -3.99 -22.87 -35.79
CA THR A 37 -5.30 -22.22 -35.88
C THR A 37 -6.52 -23.12 -35.72
N ASP A 38 -7.52 -22.68 -34.94
CA ASP A 38 -8.90 -22.64 -35.44
C ASP A 38 -9.77 -21.66 -34.65
N GLY A 39 -10.61 -20.94 -35.40
CA GLY A 39 -11.28 -19.73 -34.98
C GLY A 39 -12.53 -19.92 -34.14
N ASN A 40 -12.97 -18.76 -33.65
CA ASN A 40 -14.30 -18.44 -33.12
C ASN A 40 -14.51 -18.59 -31.60
N ARG A 41 -13.85 -17.71 -30.83
CA ARG A 41 -14.38 -17.14 -29.58
C ARG A 41 -14.09 -15.64 -29.51
N ASN A 42 -14.76 -14.86 -30.35
CA ASN A 42 -14.77 -13.40 -30.31
C ASN A 42 -15.76 -12.90 -29.23
N VAL A 43 -15.51 -13.13 -27.94
CA VAL A 43 -16.04 -12.31 -26.83
C VAL A 43 -15.20 -12.61 -25.56
N SER A 44 -14.14 -11.83 -25.28
CA SER A 44 -13.70 -11.48 -23.89
C SER A 44 -12.34 -10.74 -23.77
N GLU A 45 -11.53 -10.57 -24.81
CA GLU A 45 -10.20 -9.93 -24.68
C GLU A 45 -10.22 -8.39 -24.55
N ALA A 46 -11.35 -7.72 -24.79
CA ALA A 46 -11.45 -6.26 -24.75
C ALA A 46 -11.65 -5.66 -23.34
N ALA A 47 -11.85 -6.48 -22.30
CA ALA A 47 -12.29 -6.03 -20.98
C ALA A 47 -11.17 -5.48 -20.06
N VAL A 48 -9.88 -5.66 -20.42
CA VAL A 48 -8.74 -5.28 -19.55
C VAL A 48 -8.13 -3.93 -19.92
N SER A 49 -8.42 -3.41 -21.12
CA SER A 49 -7.79 -2.19 -21.65
C SER A 49 -8.69 -0.94 -21.60
N LEU A 50 -9.95 -1.09 -21.21
CA LEU A 50 -10.94 -0.02 -21.15
C LEU A 50 -11.72 -0.09 -19.83
N THR A 51 -11.89 1.05 -19.16
CA THR A 51 -12.80 1.18 -18.01
C THR A 51 -14.07 1.90 -18.44
N ASP A 52 -15.24 1.25 -18.24
CA ASP A 52 -16.55 1.87 -18.51
C ASP A 52 -16.97 2.76 -17.34
N LEU A 53 -16.68 4.05 -17.46
CA LEU A 53 -17.04 5.05 -16.46
C LEU A 53 -18.55 5.25 -16.38
N THR A 54 -19.28 5.05 -17.48
CA THR A 54 -20.75 5.16 -17.48
C THR A 54 -21.38 4.01 -16.69
N GLN A 55 -20.84 2.80 -16.79
CA GLN A 55 -21.26 1.66 -15.96
C GLN A 55 -20.97 1.92 -14.48
N LEU A 56 -19.77 2.40 -14.14
CA LEU A 56 -19.42 2.76 -12.76
C LEU A 56 -20.34 3.86 -12.20
N GLY A 57 -20.74 4.81 -13.04
CA GLY A 57 -21.74 5.82 -12.70
C GLY A 57 -23.12 5.22 -12.37
N ARG A 58 -23.59 4.23 -13.15
CA ARG A 58 -24.86 3.51 -12.87
C ARG A 58 -24.79 2.70 -11.58
N GLU A 59 -23.62 2.15 -11.27
CA GLU A 59 -23.35 1.38 -10.05
C GLU A 59 -23.15 2.26 -8.80
N GLY A 60 -23.15 3.59 -8.94
CA GLY A 60 -22.94 4.53 -7.83
C GLY A 60 -21.50 4.54 -7.30
N ARG A 61 -20.52 4.10 -8.10
CA ARG A 61 -19.13 3.91 -7.71
C ARG A 61 -18.22 5.10 -8.03
N LEU A 62 -18.75 6.13 -8.68
CA LEU A 62 -18.04 7.38 -8.97
C LEU A 62 -18.36 8.42 -7.88
N LEU A 63 -17.34 9.06 -7.29
CA LEU A 63 -17.44 10.01 -6.17
C LEU A 63 -18.17 11.31 -6.54
N GLU A 64 -19.24 11.67 -5.83
CA GLU A 64 -20.00 12.90 -6.10
C GLU A 64 -19.16 14.15 -5.76
N ASP A 65 -18.75 14.87 -6.79
CA ASP A 65 -17.97 16.11 -6.72
C ASP A 65 -18.69 17.20 -7.52
N LEU A 66 -19.00 18.32 -6.86
CA LEU A 66 -19.76 19.44 -7.40
C LEU A 66 -18.88 20.50 -8.11
N SER A 67 -17.55 20.32 -8.15
CA SER A 67 -16.62 21.17 -8.91
C SER A 67 -16.64 20.90 -10.43
N TYR A 68 -16.33 21.92 -11.23
CA TYR A 68 -16.21 21.86 -12.70
C TYR A 68 -17.51 21.58 -13.51
N GLU A 69 -18.68 22.01 -13.01
CA GLU A 69 -19.96 21.83 -13.72
C GLU A 69 -20.00 22.60 -15.05
N ALA A 70 -19.46 23.83 -15.12
CA ALA A 70 -19.49 24.64 -16.34
C ALA A 70 -18.62 24.03 -17.46
N GLU A 71 -17.48 23.47 -17.08
CA GLU A 71 -16.53 22.78 -17.95
C GLU A 71 -17.11 21.44 -18.40
N THR A 72 -17.82 20.73 -17.51
CA THR A 72 -18.57 19.51 -17.86
C THR A 72 -19.67 19.81 -18.87
N LEU A 73 -20.46 20.89 -18.69
CA LEU A 73 -21.48 21.32 -19.64
C LEU A 73 -20.88 21.77 -20.98
N SER A 74 -19.71 22.41 -20.95
CA SER A 74 -18.97 22.79 -22.16
C SER A 74 -18.49 21.57 -22.93
N LEU A 75 -17.96 20.57 -22.22
CA LEU A 75 -17.60 19.27 -22.80
C LEU A 75 -18.81 18.56 -23.41
N GLU A 76 -19.96 18.53 -22.72
CA GLU A 76 -21.22 17.98 -23.24
C GLU A 76 -21.64 18.67 -24.54
N LYS A 77 -21.57 20.01 -24.58
CA LYS A 77 -21.92 20.80 -25.77
C LYS A 77 -20.99 20.50 -26.95
N MET A 78 -19.68 20.38 -26.70
CA MET A 78 -18.71 20.03 -27.73
C MET A 78 -18.99 18.64 -28.32
N LEU A 79 -19.26 17.64 -27.46
CA LEU A 79 -19.60 16.28 -27.88
C LEU A 79 -20.95 16.19 -28.58
N ALA A 80 -21.96 16.94 -28.13
CA ALA A 80 -23.30 16.96 -28.71
C ALA A 80 -23.35 17.71 -30.06
N SER A 81 -22.42 18.62 -30.32
CA SER A 81 -22.35 19.37 -31.58
C SER A 81 -22.09 18.49 -32.82
N GLY A 82 -21.55 17.28 -32.63
CA GLY A 82 -21.16 16.39 -33.71
C GLY A 82 -20.03 16.96 -34.59
N SER A 83 -19.27 17.94 -34.07
CA SER A 83 -18.12 18.53 -34.75
C SER A 83 -17.10 17.44 -35.11
N ARG A 84 -16.41 17.62 -36.24
CA ARG A 84 -15.24 16.79 -36.60
C ARG A 84 -14.11 16.99 -35.61
N ARG A 85 -14.05 18.16 -34.96
CA ARG A 85 -13.07 18.46 -33.93
C ARG A 85 -13.51 17.90 -32.58
N GLN A 86 -12.61 17.17 -31.95
CA GLN A 86 -12.82 16.45 -30.70
C GLN A 86 -12.37 17.32 -29.51
N PRO A 87 -13.03 17.25 -28.35
CA PRO A 87 -12.61 17.99 -27.17
C PRO A 87 -11.25 17.51 -26.64
N MET A 88 -10.41 18.46 -26.24
CA MET A 88 -9.18 18.20 -25.50
C MET A 88 -9.10 19.04 -24.23
N ILE A 89 -9.11 18.39 -23.07
CA ILE A 89 -9.06 19.02 -21.74
C ILE A 89 -7.61 19.36 -21.40
N LEU A 90 -7.33 20.61 -21.10
CA LEU A 90 -5.99 21.07 -20.70
C LEU A 90 -6.02 21.61 -19.28
N ASP A 91 -5.46 20.88 -18.31
CA ASP A 91 -5.38 21.30 -16.91
C ASP A 91 -3.92 21.44 -16.43
N ASP A 92 -3.71 21.98 -15.23
CA ASP A 92 -2.35 22.25 -14.72
C ASP A 92 -1.71 21.05 -14.02
N ASN A 93 -2.51 20.16 -13.41
CA ASN A 93 -2.03 19.10 -12.51
C ASN A 93 -2.70 17.72 -12.68
N GLY A 94 -3.61 17.54 -13.64
CA GLY A 94 -4.27 16.26 -13.91
C GLY A 94 -5.48 15.93 -13.04
N THR A 95 -5.82 16.76 -12.05
CA THR A 95 -6.93 16.47 -11.13
C THR A 95 -8.29 16.82 -11.75
N ALA A 96 -8.41 17.98 -12.40
CA ALA A 96 -9.68 18.48 -12.92
C ALA A 96 -10.24 17.63 -14.07
N ARG A 97 -9.39 17.11 -14.96
CA ARG A 97 -9.82 16.27 -16.09
C ARG A 97 -10.58 15.01 -15.65
N ASN A 98 -10.15 14.36 -14.56
CA ASN A 98 -10.77 13.13 -14.07
C ASN A 98 -12.18 13.44 -13.53
N THR A 99 -12.30 14.50 -12.72
CA THR A 99 -13.60 14.97 -12.21
C THR A 99 -14.57 15.32 -13.33
N ILE A 100 -14.12 16.07 -14.35
CA ILE A 100 -14.96 16.48 -15.49
C ILE A 100 -15.50 15.26 -16.27
N VAL A 101 -14.63 14.28 -16.56
CA VAL A 101 -15.01 13.11 -17.35
C VAL A 101 -15.87 12.13 -16.56
N GLU A 102 -15.62 11.95 -15.27
CA GLU A 102 -16.47 11.15 -14.39
C GLU A 102 -17.86 11.78 -14.21
N ARG A 103 -17.95 13.11 -14.15
CA ARG A 103 -19.23 13.83 -14.15
C ARG A 103 -20.00 13.64 -15.45
N LEU A 104 -19.34 13.76 -16.61
CA LEU A 104 -19.96 13.45 -17.90
C LEU A 104 -20.52 12.02 -17.90
N ALA A 105 -19.75 11.04 -17.43
CA ALA A 105 -20.16 9.64 -17.39
C ALA A 105 -21.37 9.41 -16.48
N ARG A 106 -21.42 10.06 -15.31
CA ARG A 106 -22.58 10.05 -14.41
C ARG A 106 -23.82 10.68 -15.02
N ARG A 107 -23.69 11.81 -15.69
CA ARG A 107 -24.83 12.52 -16.31
C ARG A 107 -25.43 11.70 -17.46
N ILE A 108 -24.58 11.04 -18.25
CA ILE A 108 -25.04 10.08 -19.26
C ILE A 108 -25.71 8.85 -18.59
N ALA A 109 -25.14 8.34 -17.50
CA ALA A 109 -25.72 7.21 -16.74
C ALA A 109 -27.08 7.53 -16.11
N ALA A 110 -27.24 8.74 -15.57
CA ALA A 110 -28.46 9.23 -14.93
C ALA A 110 -29.52 9.74 -15.93
N GLY A 111 -29.19 9.82 -17.22
CA GLY A 111 -30.07 10.36 -18.26
C GLY A 111 -30.26 11.89 -18.18
N SER A 112 -29.36 12.60 -17.50
CA SER A 112 -29.37 14.06 -17.37
C SER A 112 -28.47 14.79 -18.39
N ALA A 113 -27.71 14.05 -19.20
CA ALA A 113 -26.96 14.59 -20.34
C ALA A 113 -27.88 14.92 -21.55
N PRO A 114 -27.43 15.75 -22.51
CA PRO A 114 -28.17 16.03 -23.74
C PRO A 114 -28.62 14.77 -24.50
N ALA A 115 -29.75 14.86 -25.21
CA ALA A 115 -30.38 13.73 -25.90
C ALA A 115 -29.46 13.08 -26.95
N GLU A 116 -28.52 13.84 -27.51
CA GLU A 116 -27.50 13.40 -28.46
C GLU A 116 -26.44 12.48 -27.82
N LEU A 117 -26.26 12.55 -26.49
CA LEU A 117 -25.36 11.71 -25.72
C LEU A 117 -26.08 10.56 -25.01
N ALA A 118 -27.42 10.52 -25.08
CA ALA A 118 -28.21 9.48 -24.45
C ALA A 118 -27.84 8.08 -24.97
N GLY A 119 -27.56 7.16 -24.05
CA GLY A 119 -27.20 5.78 -24.39
C GLY A 119 -25.77 5.59 -24.91
N ARG A 120 -24.93 6.63 -24.91
CA ARG A 120 -23.49 6.50 -25.17
C ARG A 120 -22.75 6.00 -23.92
N GLN A 121 -21.55 5.46 -24.10
CA GLN A 121 -20.68 5.00 -23.01
C GLN A 121 -19.37 5.77 -23.01
N VAL A 122 -18.93 6.24 -21.85
CA VAL A 122 -17.63 6.86 -21.67
C VAL A 122 -16.65 5.77 -21.23
N LEU A 123 -15.70 5.46 -22.12
CA LEU A 123 -14.71 4.40 -21.91
C LEU A 123 -13.33 5.05 -21.76
N ARG A 124 -12.70 4.87 -20.59
CA ARG A 124 -11.33 5.34 -20.34
C ARG A 124 -10.33 4.33 -20.90
N LEU A 125 -9.39 4.81 -21.71
CA LEU A 125 -8.25 4.01 -22.16
C LEU A 125 -7.22 3.90 -21.04
N GLU A 126 -6.98 2.69 -20.57
CA GLU A 126 -5.96 2.40 -19.57
C GLU A 126 -4.60 2.19 -20.26
N GLU A 127 -3.99 3.27 -20.75
CA GLU A 127 -2.73 3.22 -21.49
C GLU A 127 -1.61 2.52 -20.69
N ARG A 128 -1.58 2.72 -19.37
CA ARG A 128 -0.63 2.06 -18.47
C ARG A 128 -0.83 0.54 -18.43
N SER A 129 -2.07 0.07 -18.46
CA SER A 129 -2.37 -1.38 -18.52
C SER A 129 -1.99 -1.96 -19.87
N ILE A 130 -2.27 -1.25 -20.97
CA ILE A 130 -1.93 -1.70 -22.32
C ILE A 130 -0.41 -1.79 -22.54
N THR A 131 0.34 -0.81 -22.00
CA THR A 131 1.80 -0.77 -22.10
C THR A 131 2.50 -1.71 -21.11
N ALA A 132 1.93 -1.94 -19.92
CA ALA A 132 2.42 -2.93 -18.97
C ALA A 132 2.26 -4.37 -19.49
N ASP A 133 1.20 -4.65 -20.25
CA ASP A 133 0.93 -5.97 -20.84
C ASP A 133 1.61 -6.19 -22.21
N ALA A 134 2.35 -5.22 -22.75
CA ALA A 134 2.98 -5.30 -24.06
C ALA A 134 4.48 -5.66 -23.92
N VAL A 135 4.92 -6.70 -24.63
CA VAL A 135 6.31 -7.19 -24.62
C VAL A 135 7.25 -6.22 -25.34
N ASN A 136 6.72 -5.44 -26.28
CA ASN A 136 7.46 -4.41 -27.00
C ASN A 136 6.50 -3.34 -27.56
N GLU A 137 7.08 -2.26 -28.05
CA GLU A 137 6.39 -1.11 -28.61
C GLU A 137 5.42 -1.47 -29.76
N ALA A 138 5.81 -2.42 -30.63
CA ALA A 138 4.96 -2.85 -31.74
C ALA A 138 3.70 -3.58 -31.26
N GLN A 139 3.79 -4.37 -30.19
CA GLN A 139 2.64 -5.04 -29.59
C GLN A 139 1.73 -4.06 -28.83
N ALA A 140 2.29 -3.03 -28.20
CA ALA A 140 1.51 -1.96 -27.59
C ALA A 140 0.69 -1.22 -28.66
N VAL A 141 1.33 -0.89 -29.79
CA VAL A 141 0.68 -0.28 -30.96
C VAL A 141 -0.43 -1.16 -31.53
N GLU A 142 -0.21 -2.47 -31.65
CA GLU A 142 -1.22 -3.42 -32.14
C GLU A 142 -2.45 -3.49 -31.22
N LYS A 143 -2.22 -3.53 -29.89
CA LYS A 143 -3.29 -3.53 -28.89
C LYS A 143 -4.09 -2.22 -28.88
N ILE A 144 -3.41 -1.07 -28.96
CA ILE A 144 -4.10 0.23 -29.02
C ILE A 144 -4.93 0.31 -30.31
N ASN A 145 -4.38 -0.12 -31.46
CA ASN A 145 -5.10 -0.13 -32.72
C ASN A 145 -6.29 -1.10 -32.73
N SER A 146 -6.18 -2.26 -32.06
CA SER A 146 -7.30 -3.20 -31.96
C SER A 146 -8.43 -2.62 -31.10
N VAL A 147 -8.11 -1.93 -30.00
CA VAL A 147 -9.09 -1.18 -29.19
C VAL A 147 -9.80 -0.13 -30.03
N ILE A 148 -9.05 0.74 -30.72
CA ILE A 148 -9.62 1.80 -31.57
C ILE A 148 -10.49 1.19 -32.69
N THR A 149 -10.05 0.11 -33.32
CA THR A 149 -10.79 -0.59 -34.39
C THR A 149 -12.07 -1.22 -33.86
N ASN A 150 -12.03 -1.84 -32.68
CA ASN A 150 -13.21 -2.43 -32.04
C ASN A 150 -14.25 -1.36 -31.69
N LEU A 151 -13.80 -0.21 -31.17
CA LEU A 151 -14.69 0.92 -30.88
C LEU A 151 -15.30 1.51 -32.15
N THR A 152 -14.50 1.65 -33.21
CA THR A 152 -14.94 2.09 -34.55
C THR A 152 -16.01 1.16 -35.13
N ASN A 153 -15.90 -0.15 -34.88
CA ASN A 153 -16.87 -1.16 -35.33
C ASN A 153 -18.14 -1.21 -34.46
N SER A 154 -18.10 -0.67 -33.23
CA SER A 154 -19.26 -0.62 -32.32
C SER A 154 -20.29 0.47 -32.67
N GLY A 155 -19.99 1.31 -33.66
CA GLY A 155 -20.91 2.27 -34.27
C GLY A 155 -21.19 3.49 -33.40
N ASN A 156 -20.19 4.37 -33.22
CA ASN A 156 -20.22 5.66 -32.51
C ASN A 156 -20.94 5.70 -31.14
N LYS A 157 -21.19 4.55 -30.50
CA LYS A 157 -21.83 4.47 -29.18
C LYS A 157 -20.86 4.72 -28.03
N ALA A 158 -19.56 4.66 -28.29
CA ALA A 158 -18.52 4.91 -27.31
C ALA A 158 -17.87 6.29 -27.49
N ILE A 159 -17.60 6.93 -26.36
CA ILE A 159 -16.75 8.10 -26.21
C ILE A 159 -15.47 7.59 -25.55
N LEU A 160 -14.36 7.58 -26.29
CA LEU A 160 -13.07 7.15 -25.78
C LEU A 160 -12.43 8.32 -25.04
N PHE A 161 -12.08 8.13 -23.77
CA PHE A 161 -11.30 9.09 -22.99
C PHE A 161 -9.83 8.66 -22.94
N VAL A 162 -8.92 9.57 -23.29
CA VAL A 162 -7.46 9.35 -23.27
C VAL A 162 -6.82 10.39 -22.35
N ASP A 163 -6.13 9.90 -21.32
CA ASP A 163 -5.63 10.72 -20.20
C ASP A 163 -4.33 11.49 -20.52
N SER A 164 -3.56 11.05 -21.53
CA SER A 164 -2.43 11.79 -22.10
C SER A 164 -2.31 11.52 -23.60
N THR A 165 -2.25 12.58 -24.42
CA THR A 165 -2.15 12.42 -25.88
C THR A 165 -0.72 12.17 -26.34
N ILE A 166 0.30 12.66 -25.63
CA ILE A 166 1.72 12.41 -25.96
C ILE A 166 2.01 10.90 -26.06
N GLY A 167 1.52 10.13 -25.08
CA GLY A 167 1.75 8.68 -25.01
C GLY A 167 1.18 7.93 -26.21
N LEU A 168 0.02 8.38 -26.69
CA LEU A 168 -0.71 7.77 -27.80
C LEU A 168 -0.22 8.25 -29.18
N LEU A 169 0.09 9.53 -29.33
CA LEU A 169 0.42 10.17 -30.61
C LEU A 169 1.87 9.96 -31.07
N LYS A 170 2.75 9.48 -30.18
CA LYS A 170 4.12 9.12 -30.52
C LYS A 170 4.23 7.99 -31.55
N TYR A 171 3.19 7.16 -31.68
CA TYR A 171 3.13 6.05 -32.62
C TYR A 171 2.40 6.47 -33.91
N GLU A 172 3.14 6.51 -35.03
CA GLU A 172 2.62 6.90 -36.35
C GLU A 172 1.32 6.16 -36.74
N THR A 173 1.30 4.84 -36.57
CA THR A 173 0.17 3.99 -36.97
C THR A 173 -1.08 4.21 -36.12
N VAL A 174 -0.91 4.43 -34.82
CA VAL A 174 -2.01 4.76 -33.90
C VAL A 174 -2.59 6.12 -34.25
N ARG A 175 -1.73 7.10 -34.51
CA ARG A 175 -2.13 8.43 -34.95
C ARG A 175 -2.95 8.39 -36.23
N GLN A 176 -2.47 7.69 -37.27
CA GLN A 176 -3.20 7.56 -38.54
C GLN A 176 -4.56 6.87 -38.37
N THR A 177 -4.63 5.84 -37.52
CA THR A 177 -5.87 5.09 -37.28
C THR A 177 -6.89 5.94 -36.52
N LEU A 178 -6.43 6.70 -35.53
CA LEU A 178 -7.27 7.62 -34.75
C LEU A 178 -7.79 8.77 -35.62
N VAL A 179 -6.92 9.43 -36.39
CA VAL A 179 -7.31 10.49 -37.35
C VAL A 179 -8.37 9.95 -38.30
N SER A 180 -8.12 8.79 -38.93
CA SER A 180 -9.04 8.19 -39.90
C SER A 180 -10.39 7.82 -39.27
N ALA A 181 -10.40 7.33 -38.03
CA ALA A 181 -11.64 6.94 -37.33
C ALA A 181 -12.50 8.15 -36.94
N VAL A 182 -11.84 9.24 -36.51
CA VAL A 182 -12.49 10.52 -36.16
C VAL A 182 -13.02 11.21 -37.42
N GLU A 183 -12.23 11.30 -38.49
CA GLU A 183 -12.66 11.93 -39.76
C GLU A 183 -13.83 11.18 -40.43
N ALA A 184 -13.85 9.85 -40.29
CA ALA A 184 -14.96 9.02 -40.76
C ALA A 184 -16.21 9.11 -39.87
N GLY A 185 -16.17 9.85 -38.75
CA GLY A 185 -17.28 10.02 -37.80
C GLY A 185 -17.63 8.74 -37.03
N LYS A 186 -16.68 7.81 -36.91
CA LYS A 186 -16.91 6.48 -36.31
C LYS A 186 -16.46 6.38 -34.84
N LEU A 187 -15.69 7.36 -34.37
CA LEU A 187 -15.19 7.44 -33.00
C LEU A 187 -15.35 8.87 -32.47
N SER A 188 -15.91 9.01 -31.26
CA SER A 188 -15.80 10.24 -30.48
C SER A 188 -14.70 10.10 -29.46
N LEU A 189 -13.87 11.13 -29.35
CA LEU A 189 -12.69 11.15 -28.50
C LEU A 189 -12.75 12.32 -27.53
N VAL A 190 -12.35 12.10 -26.29
CA VAL A 190 -12.02 13.15 -25.33
C VAL A 190 -10.56 12.95 -24.97
N ALA A 191 -9.72 13.89 -25.37
CA ALA A 191 -8.31 13.90 -25.00
C ALA A 191 -8.12 14.72 -23.72
N ALA A 192 -7.05 14.45 -22.97
CA ALA A 192 -6.55 15.34 -21.94
C ALA A 192 -5.03 15.43 -21.96
N ASP A 193 -4.49 16.58 -21.59
CA ASP A 193 -3.06 16.76 -21.34
C ASP A 193 -2.80 17.91 -20.37
N LEU A 194 -1.59 17.95 -19.79
CA LEU A 194 -1.19 19.10 -18.98
C LEU A 194 -0.97 20.31 -19.89
N LYS A 195 -1.25 21.53 -19.42
CA LYS A 195 -0.97 22.75 -20.20
C LYS A 195 0.49 22.86 -20.63
N THR A 196 1.40 22.43 -19.76
CA THR A 196 2.84 22.37 -20.04
C THR A 196 3.17 21.34 -21.12
N SER A 197 2.58 20.16 -21.06
CA SER A 197 2.73 19.08 -22.05
C SER A 197 2.13 19.43 -23.42
N TYR A 198 1.07 20.23 -23.45
CA TYR A 198 0.42 20.65 -24.70
C TYR A 198 1.36 21.45 -25.63
N ALA A 199 2.25 22.28 -25.06
CA ALA A 199 3.24 23.00 -25.85
C ALA A 199 4.20 22.04 -26.58
N ASP A 200 4.59 20.94 -25.95
CA ASP A 200 5.43 19.91 -26.54
C ASP A 200 4.68 19.11 -27.63
N VAL A 201 3.39 18.80 -27.41
CA VAL A 201 2.53 18.19 -28.45
C VAL A 201 2.40 19.11 -29.66
N ALA A 202 2.20 20.41 -29.44
CA ALA A 202 2.04 21.40 -30.51
C ALA A 202 3.30 21.58 -31.36
N LEU A 203 4.47 21.47 -30.74
CA LEU A 203 5.75 21.50 -31.44
C LEU A 203 6.04 20.20 -32.20
N THR A 204 5.57 19.06 -31.68
CA THR A 204 5.94 17.74 -32.20
C THR A 204 4.96 17.20 -33.25
N TYR A 205 3.65 17.47 -33.10
CA TYR A 205 2.57 16.91 -33.93
C TYR A 205 1.50 17.96 -34.33
N PRO A 206 1.85 19.09 -34.97
CA PRO A 206 0.94 20.20 -35.22
C PRO A 206 -0.29 19.82 -36.07
N GLU A 207 -0.12 18.94 -37.07
CA GLU A 207 -1.21 18.50 -37.95
C GLU A 207 -2.28 17.68 -37.23
N THR A 208 -1.93 17.02 -36.12
CA THR A 208 -2.88 16.20 -35.33
C THR A 208 -3.66 17.07 -34.34
N LEU A 209 -3.14 18.24 -33.98
CA LEU A 209 -3.88 19.20 -33.16
C LEU A 209 -5.05 19.86 -33.90
N GLU A 210 -5.06 19.84 -35.24
CA GLU A 210 -6.20 20.34 -36.03
C GLU A 210 -7.48 19.53 -35.80
N LEU A 211 -7.35 18.31 -35.25
CA LEU A 211 -8.46 17.44 -34.84
C LEU A 211 -9.09 17.83 -33.51
N PHE A 212 -8.48 18.72 -32.73
CA PHE A 212 -8.94 19.03 -31.38
C PHE A 212 -9.40 20.47 -31.25
N ASP A 213 -10.49 20.67 -30.50
CA ASP A 213 -10.82 21.97 -29.91
C ASP A 213 -10.47 21.91 -28.41
N THR A 214 -9.70 22.87 -27.94
CA THR A 214 -9.16 22.89 -26.57
C THR A 214 -10.20 23.40 -25.58
N LEU A 215 -10.42 22.63 -24.52
CA LEU A 215 -11.11 23.04 -23.29
C LEU A 215 -10.04 23.34 -22.24
N LEU A 216 -9.63 24.60 -22.16
CA LEU A 216 -8.64 25.05 -21.20
C LEU A 216 -9.28 25.12 -19.81
N ILE A 217 -8.76 24.33 -18.88
CA ILE A 217 -9.13 24.38 -17.48
C ILE A 217 -8.17 25.34 -16.82
N GLU A 218 -8.64 26.56 -16.63
CA GLU A 218 -7.89 27.50 -15.81
C GLU A 218 -7.77 26.97 -14.39
N PRO A 219 -6.62 27.16 -13.72
CA PRO A 219 -6.54 26.85 -12.31
C PRO A 219 -7.73 27.56 -11.65
N THR A 220 -8.42 26.86 -10.78
CA THR A 220 -9.38 27.49 -9.88
C THR A 220 -8.61 28.38 -8.89
N THR A 221 -8.02 29.47 -9.36
CA THR A 221 -8.21 30.72 -8.64
C THR A 221 -9.71 30.94 -8.64
N ALA A 222 -10.32 31.10 -7.47
CA ALA A 222 -11.71 31.53 -7.35
C ALA A 222 -12.03 32.53 -8.48
N GLY A 223 -12.95 32.14 -9.36
CA GLY A 223 -12.95 32.60 -10.75
C GLY A 223 -13.04 34.11 -10.93
N GLU A 224 -12.49 34.59 -12.03
CA GLU A 224 -12.90 35.86 -12.62
C GLU A 224 -13.21 35.69 -14.11
N ASP A 225 -14.51 35.78 -14.38
CA ASP A 225 -15.11 36.09 -15.67
C ASP A 225 -14.45 37.31 -16.33
N THR A 226 -14.31 37.26 -17.64
CA THR A 226 -14.09 38.44 -18.46
C THR A 226 -15.23 39.44 -18.27
N GLN A 227 -14.85 40.59 -17.71
CA GLN A 227 -15.44 41.92 -17.83
C GLN A 227 -16.67 42.03 -18.75
N ASP A 228 -17.84 42.16 -18.11
CA ASP A 228 -18.78 43.22 -18.48
C ASP A 228 -18.73 44.27 -17.35
N GLU A 229 -18.40 45.49 -17.73
CA GLU A 229 -18.23 46.63 -16.84
C GLU A 229 -19.54 47.01 -16.14
N THR A 230 -19.71 46.64 -14.86
CA THR A 230 -20.48 47.46 -13.91
C THR A 230 -20.01 47.18 -12.48
N ASN A 231 -19.51 48.21 -11.81
CA ASN A 231 -19.26 48.30 -10.37
C ASN A 231 -20.34 47.55 -9.54
N GLU A 232 -20.00 46.53 -8.74
CA GLU A 232 -20.60 46.29 -7.42
C GLU A 232 -19.65 45.49 -6.51
N GLU A 233 -19.65 45.88 -5.23
CA GLU A 233 -18.79 45.42 -4.14
C GLU A 233 -18.98 43.93 -3.80
N THR A 234 -17.89 43.29 -3.36
CA THR A 234 -17.80 42.10 -2.49
C THR A 234 -19.13 41.44 -2.13
N SER A 235 -19.61 40.50 -2.96
CA SER A 235 -20.66 39.58 -2.55
C SER A 235 -20.25 38.13 -2.80
N TYR A 236 -20.34 37.36 -1.73
CA TYR A 236 -20.10 35.93 -1.66
C TYR A 236 -20.94 35.16 -2.71
N ARG A 237 -20.37 34.16 -3.39
CA ARG A 237 -21.05 33.34 -4.41
C ARG A 237 -21.55 32.02 -3.79
N GLY A 238 -22.83 31.69 -4.01
CA GLY A 238 -23.45 30.43 -3.60
C GLY A 238 -24.29 30.52 -2.32
N ASP A 239 -24.70 29.37 -1.79
CA ASP A 239 -25.43 29.27 -0.52
C ASP A 239 -24.55 29.75 0.65
N ASN A 240 -25.04 30.67 1.47
CA ASN A 240 -24.28 31.27 2.57
C ASN A 240 -24.21 30.39 3.84
N VAL A 241 -24.67 29.13 3.75
CA VAL A 241 -24.59 28.09 4.78
C VAL A 241 -23.79 26.92 4.22
N SER A 242 -22.87 26.36 5.01
CA SER A 242 -22.12 25.18 4.58
C SER A 242 -22.99 23.93 4.44
N SER A 243 -22.61 23.04 3.53
CA SER A 243 -23.39 21.84 3.16
C SER A 243 -23.60 20.87 4.33
N ASP A 244 -22.58 20.68 5.16
CA ASP A 244 -22.63 19.90 6.40
C ASP A 244 -23.59 20.49 7.44
N LEU A 245 -23.73 21.81 7.48
CA LEU A 245 -24.66 22.51 8.37
C LEU A 245 -26.10 22.43 7.84
N ARG A 246 -26.29 22.45 6.51
CA ARG A 246 -27.58 22.16 5.86
C ARG A 246 -28.06 20.75 6.16
N GLU A 247 -27.16 19.77 6.09
CA GLU A 247 -27.45 18.39 6.46
C GLU A 247 -27.79 18.27 7.95
N LEU A 248 -27.08 18.98 8.83
CA LEU A 248 -27.37 19.00 10.27
C LEU A 248 -28.74 19.60 10.58
N ILE A 249 -29.13 20.69 9.89
CA ILE A 249 -30.46 21.30 10.02
C ILE A 249 -31.56 20.33 9.58
N ALA A 250 -31.33 19.58 8.50
CA ALA A 250 -32.28 18.59 8.00
C ALA A 250 -32.46 17.40 8.95
N ASN A 251 -31.37 16.98 9.61
CA ASN A 251 -31.35 15.79 10.45
C ASN A 251 -31.71 16.05 11.93
N ASP A 252 -31.22 17.14 12.53
CA ASP A 252 -31.50 17.50 13.93
C ASP A 252 -31.49 19.03 14.14
N PRO A 253 -32.60 19.72 13.79
CA PRO A 253 -32.70 21.18 13.87
C PRO A 253 -32.67 21.72 15.32
N SER A 254 -32.85 20.86 16.31
CA SER A 254 -32.83 21.24 17.74
C SER A 254 -31.43 21.22 18.34
N LYS A 255 -30.49 20.51 17.71
CA LYS A 255 -29.12 20.37 18.18
C LYS A 255 -28.40 21.70 18.20
N ARG A 256 -27.72 21.97 19.32
CA ARG A 256 -26.82 23.13 19.43
C ARG A 256 -25.48 22.79 18.80
N VAL A 257 -24.96 23.73 18.01
CA VAL A 257 -23.71 23.60 17.26
C VAL A 257 -22.89 24.87 17.44
N ASP A 258 -21.58 24.69 17.60
CA ASP A 258 -20.62 25.79 17.52
C ASP A 258 -20.39 26.12 16.06
N VAL A 259 -20.64 27.36 15.67
CA VAL A 259 -20.49 27.84 14.30
C VAL A 259 -19.57 29.05 14.24
N ILE A 260 -18.85 29.14 13.13
CA ILE A 260 -18.09 30.31 12.73
C ILE A 260 -18.98 31.12 11.78
N ILE A 261 -19.38 32.30 12.23
CA ILE A 261 -20.17 33.27 11.47
C ILE A 261 -19.23 34.33 10.95
N GLN A 262 -19.11 34.44 9.63
CA GLN A 262 -18.48 35.57 8.98
C GLN A 262 -19.54 36.65 8.78
N ALA A 263 -19.62 37.62 9.70
CA ALA A 263 -20.58 38.71 9.61
C ALA A 263 -20.10 39.78 8.61
N LYS A 264 -21.04 40.54 8.04
CA LYS A 264 -20.71 41.76 7.27
C LYS A 264 -20.23 42.89 8.17
N ASP A 265 -20.78 42.96 9.38
CA ASP A 265 -20.39 43.87 10.46
C ASP A 265 -20.77 43.20 11.79
N ALA A 266 -19.78 42.79 12.58
CA ALA A 266 -20.02 42.12 13.85
C ALA A 266 -20.55 43.08 14.95
N GLY A 267 -20.43 44.39 14.76
CA GLY A 267 -20.98 45.44 15.62
C GLY A 267 -22.46 45.73 15.38
N ASN A 268 -23.03 45.22 14.28
CA ASN A 268 -24.38 45.51 13.83
C ASN A 268 -25.43 45.18 14.91
N ALA A 269 -26.27 46.17 15.27
CA ALA A 269 -27.26 46.03 16.32
C ALA A 269 -28.37 45.01 15.99
N ALA A 270 -28.73 44.87 14.71
CA ALA A 270 -29.71 43.89 14.25
C ALA A 270 -29.16 42.46 14.31
N LEU A 271 -27.88 42.26 13.95
CA LEU A 271 -27.21 40.96 14.09
C LEU A 271 -27.13 40.55 15.57
N ARG A 272 -26.77 41.49 16.45
CA ARG A 272 -26.75 41.25 17.90
C ARG A 272 -28.12 40.92 18.47
N ALA A 273 -29.17 41.63 18.03
CA ALA A 273 -30.54 41.33 18.44
C ALA A 273 -31.00 39.94 17.94
N LEU A 274 -30.63 39.56 16.72
CA LEU A 274 -30.96 38.26 16.13
C LEU A 274 -30.27 37.11 16.87
N LEU A 275 -28.97 37.26 17.19
CA LEU A 275 -28.23 36.31 18.02
C LEU A 275 -28.77 36.25 19.46
N GLN A 276 -29.22 37.37 20.04
CA GLN A 276 -29.86 37.40 21.35
C GLN A 276 -31.27 36.79 21.36
N SER A 277 -32.00 36.87 20.24
CA SER A 277 -33.36 36.34 20.10
C SER A 277 -33.42 34.82 19.92
N GLY A 278 -32.33 34.19 19.47
CA GLY A 278 -32.25 32.77 19.12
C GLY A 278 -31.41 31.91 20.07
N GLU A 279 -31.45 32.18 21.38
CA GLU A 279 -30.63 31.49 22.41
C GLU A 279 -29.13 31.35 22.07
N ALA A 280 -28.59 32.22 21.20
CA ALA A 280 -27.22 32.10 20.74
C ALA A 280 -26.26 32.62 21.80
N ARG A 281 -25.18 31.88 22.05
CA ARG A 281 -24.12 32.28 22.97
C ARG A 281 -22.88 32.60 22.15
N ILE A 282 -22.52 33.87 22.09
CA ILE A 282 -21.27 34.28 21.45
C ILE A 282 -20.13 33.79 22.33
N ALA A 283 -19.35 32.83 21.83
CA ALA A 283 -18.24 32.22 22.54
C ALA A 283 -16.96 33.06 22.40
N SER A 284 -16.70 33.61 21.21
CA SER A 284 -15.52 34.42 20.94
C SER A 284 -15.69 35.29 19.69
N ARG A 285 -14.84 36.32 19.54
CA ARG A 285 -14.62 37.05 18.28
C ARG A 285 -13.20 36.76 17.81
N VAL A 286 -13.04 36.43 16.53
CA VAL A 286 -11.75 36.06 15.97
C VAL A 286 -11.00 37.34 15.57
N GLY A 287 -9.97 37.73 16.34
CA GLY A 287 -9.07 38.83 16.00
C GLY A 287 -9.75 40.17 15.70
N SER A 288 -9.25 40.89 14.69
CA SER A 288 -9.81 42.18 14.21
C SER A 288 -10.82 42.03 13.08
N THR A 289 -11.28 40.81 12.76
CA THR A 289 -12.24 40.57 11.67
C THR A 289 -13.68 40.61 12.19
N ASP A 290 -14.64 40.73 11.27
CA ASP A 290 -16.07 40.61 11.56
C ASP A 290 -16.53 39.13 11.70
N THR A 291 -15.67 38.28 12.25
CA THR A 291 -15.94 36.85 12.43
C THR A 291 -16.26 36.53 13.89
N LEU A 292 -17.40 35.86 14.11
CA LEU A 292 -17.91 35.49 15.42
C LEU A 292 -17.94 33.95 15.55
N VAL A 293 -17.49 33.44 16.69
CA VAL A 293 -17.74 32.04 17.07
C VAL A 293 -18.95 32.02 17.99
N VAL A 294 -20.00 31.33 17.58
CA VAL A 294 -21.30 31.37 18.24
C VAL A 294 -21.86 29.97 18.39
N ASN A 295 -22.29 29.63 19.61
CA ASN A 295 -23.05 28.43 19.88
C ASN A 295 -24.55 28.72 19.74
N LEU A 296 -25.24 28.07 18.81
CA LEU A 296 -26.69 28.25 18.61
C LEU A 296 -27.39 26.96 18.17
N PRO A 297 -28.73 26.85 18.35
CA PRO A 297 -29.51 25.75 17.78
C PRO A 297 -29.44 25.77 16.25
N ALA A 298 -29.28 24.61 15.60
CA ALA A 298 -29.14 24.52 14.15
C ALA A 298 -30.30 25.18 13.39
N SER A 299 -31.53 25.08 13.90
CA SER A 299 -32.72 25.76 13.38
C SER A 299 -32.59 27.28 13.25
N THR A 300 -31.75 27.93 14.04
CA THR A 300 -31.57 29.40 14.02
C THR A 300 -30.70 29.84 12.82
N ILE A 301 -29.98 28.91 12.21
CA ILE A 301 -29.05 29.16 11.09
C ILE A 301 -29.80 29.57 9.82
N GLU A 302 -31.01 29.04 9.58
CA GLU A 302 -31.87 29.47 8.46
C GLU A 302 -32.27 30.94 8.59
N THR A 303 -32.62 31.37 9.80
CA THR A 303 -32.98 32.77 10.07
C THR A 303 -31.77 33.69 9.93
N LEU A 304 -30.59 33.21 10.35
CA LEU A 304 -29.34 33.93 10.21
C LEU A 304 -28.92 34.05 8.73
N SER A 305 -29.02 32.95 7.97
CA SER A 305 -28.77 32.88 6.52
C SER A 305 -29.65 33.85 5.75
N ALA A 306 -30.96 33.87 6.04
CA ALA A 306 -31.92 34.76 5.38
C ALA A 306 -31.84 36.23 5.82
N SER A 307 -31.11 36.55 6.90
CA SER A 307 -31.05 37.91 7.45
C SER A 307 -30.32 38.93 6.57
N GLY A 308 -29.46 38.45 5.66
CA GLY A 308 -28.57 39.29 4.83
C GLY A 308 -27.41 39.95 5.60
N LEU A 309 -27.28 39.69 6.91
CA LEU A 309 -26.29 40.29 7.82
C LEU A 309 -24.97 39.49 7.90
N ILE A 310 -24.95 38.27 7.35
CA ILE A 310 -23.78 37.39 7.31
C ILE A 310 -23.34 37.16 5.87
N ASN A 311 -22.04 36.95 5.70
CA ASN A 311 -21.43 36.50 4.46
C ASN A 311 -21.45 34.98 4.37
N TYR A 312 -21.12 34.29 5.46
CA TYR A 312 -21.08 32.83 5.50
C TYR A 312 -21.20 32.28 6.92
N VAL A 313 -21.76 31.08 7.06
CA VAL A 313 -21.78 30.33 8.32
C VAL A 313 -21.39 28.86 8.10
N SER A 314 -20.45 28.38 8.90
CA SER A 314 -19.97 26.99 8.91
C SER A 314 -19.83 26.45 10.34
N PRO A 315 -19.88 25.14 10.57
CA PRO A 315 -19.54 24.60 11.89
C PRO A 315 -18.08 24.92 12.25
N ASP A 316 -17.80 25.07 13.54
CA ASP A 316 -16.44 25.10 14.08
C ASP A 316 -15.88 23.67 14.05
N ARG A 317 -15.16 23.33 12.97
CA ARG A 317 -14.69 21.97 12.71
C ARG A 317 -13.48 21.67 13.61
N PRO A 318 -13.47 20.53 14.34
CA PRO A 318 -12.27 20.12 15.05
C PRO A 318 -11.15 19.84 14.04
N THR A 319 -9.95 20.35 14.31
CA THR A 319 -8.72 19.94 13.63
C THR A 319 -8.07 18.85 14.47
N SER A 320 -7.76 17.70 13.86
CA SER A 320 -7.08 16.58 14.54
C SER A 320 -5.64 16.44 14.03
N SER A 321 -4.73 16.07 14.94
CA SER A 321 -3.42 15.53 14.56
C SER A 321 -3.64 14.15 13.93
N THR A 322 -3.03 13.87 12.79
CA THR A 322 -3.10 12.55 12.13
C THR A 322 -2.16 11.55 12.81
N GLY A 323 -2.55 10.26 12.78
CA GLY A 323 -1.93 9.16 13.52
C GLY A 323 -0.41 9.15 13.56
N HIS A 324 0.14 9.00 14.76
CA HIS A 324 1.56 9.03 15.03
C HIS A 324 2.13 7.61 15.09
N VAL A 325 3.25 7.36 14.40
CA VAL A 325 3.94 6.06 14.46
C VAL A 325 4.24 5.65 15.90
N ALA A 326 4.66 6.59 16.73
CA ALA A 326 5.03 6.29 18.12
C ALA A 326 3.81 5.91 18.99
N GLU A 327 2.65 6.53 18.76
CA GLU A 327 1.43 6.24 19.50
C GLU A 327 0.80 4.93 19.02
N THR A 328 0.52 4.80 17.72
CA THR A 328 -0.09 3.61 17.10
C THR A 328 0.70 2.31 17.34
N THR A 329 2.03 2.37 17.48
CA THR A 329 2.85 1.17 17.72
C THR A 329 3.06 0.86 19.20
N GLY A 330 2.65 1.75 20.10
CA GLY A 330 2.88 1.66 21.54
C GLY A 330 4.29 2.05 21.99
N VAL A 331 5.08 2.68 21.12
CA VAL A 331 6.43 3.18 21.46
C VAL A 331 6.34 4.30 22.49
N ALA A 332 5.37 5.21 22.37
CA ALA A 332 5.14 6.27 23.34
C ALA A 332 4.87 5.69 24.74
N ALA A 333 3.99 4.68 24.82
CA ALA A 333 3.74 3.93 26.05
C ALA A 333 5.01 3.21 26.56
N ALA A 334 5.80 2.60 25.68
CA ALA A 334 7.04 1.93 26.04
C ALA A 334 8.11 2.88 26.61
N ARG A 335 8.17 4.13 26.13
CA ARG A 335 9.11 5.18 26.60
C ARG A 335 8.79 5.66 28.02
N ASN A 336 7.54 5.54 28.47
CA ASN A 336 7.14 5.85 29.86
C ASN A 336 7.59 4.77 30.87
N LEU A 337 8.09 3.64 30.40
CA LEU A 337 8.63 2.59 31.26
C LEU A 337 10.13 2.83 31.55
N PRO A 338 10.65 2.47 32.74
CA PRO A 338 12.07 2.69 33.10
C PRO A 338 13.04 2.11 32.07
N GLY A 339 14.05 2.88 31.65
CA GLY A 339 15.05 2.49 30.66
C GLY A 339 15.89 1.25 31.02
N ALA A 340 16.80 0.88 30.12
CA ALA A 340 17.65 -0.30 30.28
C ALA A 340 18.39 -0.28 31.63
N GLY A 341 18.44 -1.44 32.31
CA GLY A 341 19.06 -1.57 33.63
C GLY A 341 18.34 -0.83 34.77
N GLY A 342 17.11 -0.35 34.57
CA GLY A 342 16.38 0.47 35.55
C GLY A 342 16.72 1.96 35.49
N SER A 343 17.30 2.42 34.38
CA SER A 343 17.59 3.83 34.14
C SER A 343 16.31 4.69 34.15
N ALA A 344 16.41 5.93 34.61
CA ALA A 344 15.33 6.91 34.49
C ALA A 344 15.22 7.49 33.06
N LEU A 345 16.20 7.24 32.19
CA LEU A 345 16.16 7.68 30.79
C LEU A 345 15.24 6.77 29.96
N PRO A 346 14.50 7.32 28.98
CA PRO A 346 13.64 6.53 28.11
C PRO A 346 14.45 5.58 27.22
N LEU A 347 13.81 4.49 26.78
CA LEU A 347 14.36 3.60 25.76
C LEU A 347 14.36 4.30 24.41
N GLU A 348 15.52 4.34 23.77
CA GLU A 348 15.71 5.03 22.49
C GLU A 348 16.54 4.22 21.50
N GLY A 349 16.96 3.00 21.83
CA GLY A 349 17.82 2.15 21.00
C GLY A 349 19.30 2.49 21.13
N ASN A 350 19.69 3.12 22.24
CA ASN A 350 21.04 3.64 22.44
C ASN A 350 22.10 2.55 22.30
N GLY A 351 23.16 2.85 21.54
CA GLY A 351 24.28 1.96 21.32
C GLY A 351 23.97 0.77 20.42
N ILE A 352 22.82 0.73 19.74
CA ILE A 352 22.48 -0.28 18.75
C ILE A 352 22.62 0.32 17.34
N GLY A 353 23.40 -0.35 16.47
CA GLY A 353 23.51 0.01 15.06
C GLY A 353 22.38 -0.63 14.23
N ILE A 354 21.66 0.20 13.47
CA ILE A 354 20.67 -0.21 12.47
C ILE A 354 21.23 0.09 11.08
N ALA A 355 21.46 -0.96 10.29
CA ALA A 355 21.83 -0.82 8.89
C ALA A 355 20.58 -0.63 8.01
N ILE A 356 20.51 0.52 7.35
CA ILE A 356 19.47 0.88 6.38
C ILE A 356 20.04 0.59 4.99
N VAL A 357 19.62 -0.52 4.39
CA VAL A 357 20.09 -0.97 3.08
C VAL A 357 19.07 -0.53 2.03
N ASP A 358 19.33 0.60 1.37
CA ASP A 358 18.29 1.34 0.61
C ASP A 358 18.89 2.29 -0.46
N SER A 359 18.23 3.39 -0.82
CA SER A 359 18.67 4.40 -1.80
C SER A 359 19.67 5.43 -1.28
N GLY A 360 20.16 5.26 -0.06
CA GLY A 360 21.09 6.17 0.61
C GLY A 360 20.44 6.87 1.79
N ILE A 361 21.05 7.96 2.25
CA ILE A 361 20.47 8.84 3.28
C ILE A 361 20.86 10.30 2.99
N ASP A 362 19.96 11.23 3.28
CA ASP A 362 20.29 12.65 3.39
C ASP A 362 21.04 12.89 4.72
N THR A 363 22.36 13.07 4.64
CA THR A 363 23.20 13.27 5.81
C THR A 363 23.02 14.62 6.48
N ASP A 364 22.47 15.59 5.77
CA ASP A 364 22.31 16.97 6.23
C ASP A 364 20.94 17.19 6.90
N HIS A 365 20.04 16.21 6.84
CA HIS A 365 18.77 16.25 7.53
C HIS A 365 18.99 16.28 9.06
N ALA A 366 18.42 17.30 9.73
CA ALA A 366 18.53 17.50 11.17
C ALA A 366 18.05 16.29 11.98
N GLY A 367 17.19 15.46 11.39
CA GLY A 367 16.70 14.21 11.92
C GLY A 367 17.75 13.17 12.30
N PHE A 368 18.97 13.25 11.73
CA PHE A 368 20.00 12.21 11.87
C PHE A 368 21.32 12.73 12.46
N ALA A 369 21.36 14.00 12.86
CA ALA A 369 22.57 14.68 13.29
C ALA A 369 23.35 13.88 14.35
N GLY A 370 24.63 13.59 14.06
CA GLY A 370 25.56 12.89 14.96
C GLY A 370 25.39 11.37 15.07
N ARG A 371 24.39 10.77 14.39
CA ARG A 371 24.06 9.34 14.53
C ARG A 371 24.35 8.49 13.30
N ILE A 372 24.64 9.10 12.15
CA ILE A 372 25.13 8.37 10.97
C ILE A 372 26.59 7.95 11.21
N LYS A 373 26.84 6.65 11.44
CA LYS A 373 28.18 6.10 11.75
C LYS A 373 28.92 5.56 10.54
N ALA A 374 28.20 5.25 9.47
CA ALA A 374 28.75 4.92 8.17
C ALA A 374 27.74 5.28 7.08
N ASN A 375 28.27 5.71 5.93
CA ASN A 375 27.51 5.94 4.70
C ASN A 375 28.34 5.39 3.53
N VAL A 376 27.92 4.26 2.99
CA VAL A 376 28.64 3.52 1.94
C VAL A 376 27.74 3.31 0.72
N ASN A 377 28.35 3.23 -0.46
CA ASN A 377 27.62 3.11 -1.72
C ASN A 377 28.15 1.98 -2.60
N PHE A 378 27.25 1.18 -3.12
CA PHE A 378 27.50 0.05 -4.02
C PHE A 378 26.90 0.23 -5.42
N THR A 379 26.29 1.39 -5.69
CA THR A 379 25.63 1.70 -6.96
C THR A 379 26.56 2.45 -7.91
N ASP A 380 26.02 2.82 -9.07
CA ASP A 380 26.65 3.68 -10.07
C ASP A 380 26.40 5.18 -9.85
N SER A 381 25.70 5.58 -8.78
CA SER A 381 25.35 6.97 -8.48
C SER A 381 26.12 7.56 -7.29
N GLY A 382 25.78 8.78 -6.84
CA GLY A 382 26.44 9.44 -5.71
C GLY A 382 26.04 8.91 -4.33
N LEU A 383 26.73 9.35 -3.27
CA LEU A 383 26.46 8.93 -1.87
C LEU A 383 25.16 9.48 -1.27
N GLY A 384 24.59 10.54 -1.85
CA GLY A 384 23.36 11.16 -1.35
C GLY A 384 22.11 10.35 -1.71
N ASP A 385 21.02 10.65 -1.02
CA ASP A 385 19.72 10.06 -1.32
C ASP A 385 18.89 10.94 -2.26
N ARG A 386 19.20 10.87 -3.56
CA ARG A 386 18.42 11.59 -4.58
C ARG A 386 17.11 10.91 -4.94
N TYR A 387 16.89 9.67 -4.49
CA TYR A 387 15.61 9.01 -4.69
C TYR A 387 14.62 9.40 -3.58
N GLY A 388 15.07 9.46 -2.33
CA GLY A 388 14.34 9.94 -1.16
C GLY A 388 13.81 8.85 -0.23
N HIS A 389 13.69 7.61 -0.73
CA HIS A 389 13.12 6.49 0.02
C HIS A 389 13.97 6.09 1.24
N GLY A 390 15.29 5.97 1.08
CA GLY A 390 16.19 5.57 2.17
C GLY A 390 16.18 6.53 3.36
N THR A 391 16.03 7.83 3.10
CA THR A 391 15.88 8.87 4.12
C THR A 391 14.59 8.71 4.91
N HIS A 392 13.47 8.44 4.23
CA HIS A 392 12.19 8.17 4.87
C HIS A 392 12.25 6.93 5.75
N VAL A 393 12.82 5.84 5.22
CA VAL A 393 13.02 4.57 5.92
C VAL A 393 13.90 4.75 7.16
N ALA A 394 15.01 5.48 7.05
CA ALA A 394 15.89 5.78 8.18
C ALA A 394 15.17 6.63 9.25
N GLY A 395 14.32 7.57 8.80
CA GLY A 395 13.44 8.38 9.64
C GLY A 395 12.51 7.54 10.51
N LEU A 396 11.81 6.57 9.92
CA LEU A 396 10.90 5.68 10.64
C LEU A 396 11.61 4.77 11.64
N ALA A 397 12.79 4.25 11.28
CA ALA A 397 13.55 3.38 12.17
C ALA A 397 14.16 4.16 13.35
N ALA A 398 14.80 5.30 13.06
CA ALA A 398 15.67 5.97 14.01
C ALA A 398 15.69 7.51 13.91
N GLY A 399 14.82 8.15 13.15
CA GLY A 399 14.78 9.62 13.00
C GLY A 399 14.44 10.35 14.30
N SER A 400 15.10 11.47 14.55
CA SER A 400 14.82 12.35 15.69
C SER A 400 14.43 13.75 15.22
N SER A 401 13.13 14.07 15.14
CA SER A 401 12.67 15.43 14.80
C SER A 401 12.26 16.21 16.05
N PRO A 402 12.98 17.27 16.48
CA PRO A 402 12.51 18.13 17.56
C PRO A 402 11.33 19.04 17.15
N LYS A 403 11.00 19.08 15.85
CA LYS A 403 9.93 19.89 15.27
C LYS A 403 8.57 19.22 15.42
N ASN A 404 7.48 19.98 15.28
CA ASN A 404 6.11 19.53 15.54
C ASN A 404 5.96 18.84 16.92
N ASN A 405 6.64 19.39 17.94
CA ASN A 405 6.69 18.84 19.30
C ASN A 405 7.13 17.36 19.38
N GLY A 406 7.91 16.88 18.40
CA GLY A 406 8.34 15.48 18.36
C GLY A 406 7.33 14.50 17.79
N ALA A 407 6.28 14.98 17.12
CA ALA A 407 5.21 14.13 16.55
C ALA A 407 5.72 13.02 15.61
N TYR A 408 6.81 13.28 14.87
CA TYR A 408 7.31 12.41 13.81
C TYR A 408 8.67 11.79 14.14
N HIS A 409 8.84 11.36 15.38
CA HIS A 409 9.98 10.56 15.78
C HIS A 409 9.90 9.14 15.21
N GLY A 410 11.05 8.64 14.78
CA GLY A 410 11.24 7.21 14.56
C GLY A 410 11.13 6.40 15.85
N VAL A 411 11.14 5.09 15.71
CA VAL A 411 10.96 4.18 16.84
C VAL A 411 12.17 4.21 17.79
N ALA A 412 13.40 4.13 17.27
CA ALA A 412 14.64 4.06 18.03
C ALA A 412 15.52 5.30 17.80
N ARG A 413 15.17 6.44 18.42
CA ARG A 413 15.77 7.77 18.15
C ARG A 413 17.23 7.91 18.57
N GLY A 414 17.70 7.05 19.46
CA GLY A 414 19.07 6.98 19.97
C GLY A 414 19.92 5.92 19.28
N ALA A 415 19.35 5.16 18.34
CA ALA A 415 20.11 4.18 17.56
C ALA A 415 21.10 4.86 16.60
N ASP A 416 22.21 4.18 16.38
CA ASP A 416 23.22 4.53 15.38
C ASP A 416 22.74 4.07 14.00
N ILE A 417 22.91 4.93 12.98
CA ILE A 417 22.44 4.69 11.62
C ILE A 417 23.63 4.34 10.73
N ILE A 418 23.52 3.21 10.02
CA ILE A 418 24.50 2.76 9.03
C ILE A 418 23.79 2.77 7.67
N SER A 419 24.09 3.76 6.83
CA SER A 419 23.50 3.85 5.50
C SER A 419 24.31 3.02 4.50
N VAL A 420 23.61 2.12 3.81
CA VAL A 420 24.18 1.22 2.81
C VAL A 420 23.38 1.38 1.52
N LYS A 421 23.87 2.25 0.63
CA LYS A 421 23.20 2.56 -0.63
C LYS A 421 23.39 1.42 -1.64
N VAL A 422 22.28 0.82 -2.05
CA VAL A 422 22.19 -0.28 -3.03
C VAL A 422 21.12 -0.04 -4.10
N LEU A 423 20.33 1.03 -3.95
CA LEU A 423 19.46 1.59 -5.00
C LEU A 423 20.06 2.91 -5.48
N ASN A 424 20.13 3.10 -6.79
CA ASN A 424 20.68 4.31 -7.38
C ASN A 424 19.69 5.50 -7.25
N ASP A 425 20.02 6.63 -7.89
CA ASP A 425 19.22 7.86 -7.76
C ASP A 425 17.84 7.76 -8.43
N GLU A 426 17.65 6.74 -9.27
CA GLU A 426 16.38 6.36 -9.85
C GLU A 426 15.55 5.39 -9.01
N GLY A 427 16.09 4.90 -7.89
CA GLY A 427 15.49 3.84 -7.08
C GLY A 427 15.70 2.43 -7.66
N ILE A 428 16.61 2.29 -8.64
CA ILE A 428 16.89 1.01 -9.32
C ILE A 428 18.06 0.32 -8.60
N GLY A 429 17.88 -0.97 -8.31
CA GLY A 429 18.89 -1.81 -7.67
C GLY A 429 19.33 -2.98 -8.54
N GLN A 430 20.45 -3.60 -8.16
CA GLN A 430 20.90 -4.88 -8.70
C GLN A 430 21.12 -5.86 -7.55
N THR A 431 20.79 -7.14 -7.77
CA THR A 431 21.03 -8.20 -6.78
C THR A 431 22.50 -8.25 -6.33
N SER A 432 23.44 -8.00 -7.25
CA SER A 432 24.89 -7.93 -6.94
C SER A 432 25.24 -6.79 -5.99
N TRP A 433 24.68 -5.59 -6.18
CA TRP A 433 24.88 -4.44 -5.29
C TRP A 433 24.32 -4.71 -3.91
N LEU A 434 23.11 -5.29 -3.84
CA LEU A 434 22.49 -5.70 -2.58
C LEU A 434 23.35 -6.73 -1.84
N LEU A 435 23.81 -7.78 -2.53
CA LEU A 435 24.67 -8.80 -1.92
C LEU A 435 25.99 -8.21 -1.40
N ASN A 436 26.63 -7.32 -2.17
CA ASN A 436 27.86 -6.65 -1.74
C ASN A 436 27.62 -5.73 -0.54
N GLY A 437 26.50 -5.02 -0.51
CA GLY A 437 26.10 -4.19 0.64
C GLY A 437 25.87 -5.00 1.90
N LEU A 438 25.15 -6.12 1.79
CA LEU A 438 24.91 -7.04 2.91
C LEU A 438 26.21 -7.72 3.38
N ASP A 439 27.12 -8.04 2.46
CA ASP A 439 28.43 -8.59 2.79
C ASP A 439 29.28 -7.57 3.55
N TRP A 440 29.28 -6.30 3.11
CA TRP A 440 29.93 -5.22 3.83
C TRP A 440 29.35 -5.03 5.24
N VAL A 441 28.02 -5.10 5.38
CA VAL A 441 27.36 -5.07 6.70
C VAL A 441 27.89 -6.19 7.59
N LEU A 442 27.95 -7.42 7.07
CA LEU A 442 28.45 -8.57 7.83
C LEU A 442 29.90 -8.34 8.28
N GLN A 443 30.77 -7.85 7.39
CA GLN A 443 32.18 -7.58 7.68
C GLN A 443 32.37 -6.45 8.72
N ASN A 444 31.53 -5.40 8.68
CA ASN A 444 31.66 -4.22 9.52
C ASN A 444 30.76 -4.22 10.77
N ARG A 445 29.99 -5.30 10.99
CA ARG A 445 29.02 -5.40 12.09
C ARG A 445 29.61 -5.13 13.48
N GLN A 446 30.84 -5.57 13.74
CA GLN A 446 31.47 -5.39 15.05
C GLN A 446 31.92 -3.94 15.25
N GLN A 447 32.45 -3.31 14.21
CA GLN A 447 32.93 -1.93 14.25
C GLN A 447 31.80 -0.93 14.53
N HIS A 448 30.64 -1.13 13.92
CA HIS A 448 29.49 -0.23 14.06
C HIS A 448 28.39 -0.77 14.97
N ASN A 449 28.66 -1.86 15.72
CA ASN A 449 27.68 -2.61 16.51
C ASN A 449 26.35 -2.82 15.76
N ILE A 450 26.42 -3.25 14.50
CA ILE A 450 25.25 -3.51 13.67
C ILE A 450 24.55 -4.74 14.23
N ARG A 451 23.36 -4.53 14.78
CA ARG A 451 22.54 -5.61 15.36
C ARG A 451 21.22 -5.80 14.61
N VAL A 452 20.81 -4.80 13.83
CA VAL A 452 19.59 -4.84 13.02
C VAL A 452 19.91 -4.43 11.58
N VAL A 453 19.35 -5.14 10.62
CA VAL A 453 19.39 -4.81 9.19
C VAL A 453 17.97 -4.65 8.70
N ASN A 454 17.67 -3.49 8.12
CA ASN A 454 16.39 -3.19 7.50
C ASN A 454 16.50 -3.33 5.97
N LEU A 455 15.60 -4.11 5.38
CA LEU A 455 15.47 -4.34 3.94
C LEU A 455 14.08 -3.89 3.49
N SER A 456 13.94 -2.59 3.23
CA SER A 456 12.74 -1.94 2.69
C SER A 456 12.69 -1.99 1.16
N LEU A 457 13.23 -3.06 0.59
CA LEU A 457 13.34 -3.31 -0.84
C LEU A 457 13.21 -4.81 -1.09
N GLY A 458 13.00 -5.18 -2.34
CA GLY A 458 12.98 -6.58 -2.72
C GLY A 458 12.91 -6.80 -4.23
N THR A 459 12.92 -8.07 -4.59
CA THR A 459 12.80 -8.57 -5.96
C THR A 459 11.86 -9.76 -5.98
N LEU A 460 11.47 -10.24 -7.16
CA LEU A 460 10.60 -11.39 -7.30
C LEU A 460 11.19 -12.63 -6.59
N ALA A 461 10.37 -13.31 -5.78
CA ALA A 461 10.73 -14.55 -5.11
C ALA A 461 10.55 -15.75 -6.07
N VAL A 462 11.46 -15.89 -7.04
CA VAL A 462 11.41 -16.98 -8.03
C VAL A 462 12.00 -18.26 -7.46
N ASP A 463 13.27 -18.19 -7.03
CA ASP A 463 14.01 -19.32 -6.51
C ASP A 463 13.66 -19.58 -5.05
N SER A 464 13.61 -20.86 -4.68
CA SER A 464 13.42 -21.30 -3.30
C SER A 464 14.39 -20.57 -2.36
N TYR A 465 13.95 -20.25 -1.13
CA TYR A 465 14.83 -19.61 -0.14
C TYR A 465 16.10 -20.44 0.19
N HIS A 466 16.12 -21.72 -0.18
CA HIS A 466 17.29 -22.59 -0.11
C HIS A 466 18.37 -22.27 -1.16
N ASN A 467 17.99 -21.66 -2.27
CA ASN A 467 18.84 -21.41 -3.44
C ASN A 467 19.00 -19.92 -3.75
N ASP A 468 18.00 -19.11 -3.41
CA ASP A 468 18.02 -17.67 -3.62
C ASP A 468 19.22 -17.05 -2.87
N PRO A 469 20.16 -16.38 -3.58
CA PRO A 469 21.37 -15.85 -2.98
C PRO A 469 21.09 -14.77 -1.92
N LEU A 470 20.00 -14.00 -2.05
CA LEU A 470 19.59 -13.02 -1.05
C LEU A 470 19.10 -13.72 0.22
N CYS A 471 18.28 -14.76 0.08
CA CYS A 471 17.83 -15.56 1.22
C CYS A 471 18.99 -16.23 1.96
N LEU A 472 19.98 -16.73 1.21
CA LEU A 472 21.20 -17.31 1.78
C LEU A 472 22.05 -16.27 2.52
N LYS A 473 22.21 -15.06 1.97
CA LYS A 473 22.91 -13.96 2.66
C LYS A 473 22.15 -13.48 3.90
N VAL A 474 20.82 -13.43 3.86
CA VAL A 474 19.98 -13.15 5.03
C VAL A 474 20.19 -14.21 6.11
N LYS A 475 20.24 -15.50 5.74
CA LYS A 475 20.57 -16.56 6.68
C LYS A 475 21.93 -16.33 7.33
N GLU A 476 22.95 -16.00 6.55
CA GLU A 476 24.31 -15.75 7.04
C GLU A 476 24.36 -14.60 8.06
N LEU A 477 23.64 -13.49 7.80
CA LEU A 477 23.50 -12.38 8.74
C LEU A 477 22.81 -12.83 10.04
N THR A 478 21.71 -13.58 9.94
CA THR A 478 20.97 -14.10 11.09
C THR A 478 21.81 -15.10 11.90
N ASP A 479 22.58 -15.96 11.26
CA ASP A 479 23.54 -16.88 11.90
C ASP A 479 24.63 -16.09 12.66
N ALA A 480 25.03 -14.93 12.14
CA ALA A 480 25.97 -14.00 12.79
C ALA A 480 25.36 -13.20 13.96
N GLY A 481 24.08 -13.43 14.29
CA GLY A 481 23.37 -12.79 15.41
C GLY A 481 22.75 -11.43 15.09
N ILE A 482 22.64 -11.08 13.80
CA ILE A 482 21.98 -9.86 13.33
C ILE A 482 20.49 -10.13 13.13
N VAL A 483 19.63 -9.24 13.61
CA VAL A 483 18.20 -9.28 13.32
C VAL A 483 17.97 -8.70 11.92
N VAL A 484 17.51 -9.52 10.98
CA VAL A 484 17.16 -9.05 9.64
C VAL A 484 15.65 -8.85 9.55
N VAL A 485 15.23 -7.65 9.18
CA VAL A 485 13.83 -7.27 8.98
C VAL A 485 13.63 -6.92 7.51
N ALA A 486 12.64 -7.53 6.86
CA ALA A 486 12.36 -7.34 5.45
C ALA A 486 10.90 -6.96 5.22
N ALA A 487 10.65 -6.07 4.26
CA ALA A 487 9.30 -5.80 3.77
C ALA A 487 8.67 -7.08 3.18
N ALA A 488 7.34 -7.21 3.22
CA ALA A 488 6.64 -8.34 2.59
C ALA A 488 6.50 -8.21 1.06
N GLY A 489 6.45 -6.97 0.55
CA GLY A 489 6.14 -6.63 -0.84
C GLY A 489 4.79 -5.91 -0.95
N ASN A 490 4.54 -5.29 -2.11
CA ASN A 490 3.36 -4.45 -2.35
C ASN A 490 2.46 -4.99 -3.48
N LEU A 491 2.48 -6.32 -3.70
CA LEU A 491 1.75 -7.01 -4.77
C LEU A 491 0.54 -7.80 -4.22
N GLY A 492 -0.05 -7.32 -3.13
CA GLY A 492 -1.19 -7.97 -2.47
C GLY A 492 -2.53 -7.76 -3.16
N ARG A 493 -2.62 -6.88 -4.17
CA ARG A 493 -3.85 -6.51 -4.86
C ARG A 493 -3.72 -6.77 -6.35
N GLY A 494 -4.72 -7.43 -6.93
CA GLY A 494 -4.81 -7.63 -8.36
C GLY A 494 -5.41 -6.43 -9.08
N THR A 495 -5.41 -6.48 -10.40
CA THR A 495 -5.86 -5.36 -11.24
C THR A 495 -7.34 -5.03 -11.05
N ASN A 496 -8.16 -6.00 -10.65
CA ASN A 496 -9.60 -5.82 -10.42
C ASN A 496 -9.92 -5.53 -8.94
N GLY A 497 -8.89 -5.31 -8.12
CA GLY A 497 -8.99 -5.01 -6.70
C GLY A 497 -9.16 -6.20 -5.78
N GLU A 498 -9.08 -7.42 -6.31
CA GLU A 498 -9.09 -8.66 -5.56
C GLU A 498 -7.80 -8.84 -4.72
N LYS A 499 -7.91 -9.60 -3.62
CA LYS A 499 -6.76 -10.00 -2.81
C LYS A 499 -5.93 -11.03 -3.58
N LEU A 500 -4.63 -10.80 -3.70
CA LEU A 500 -3.67 -11.77 -4.24
C LEU A 500 -2.86 -12.40 -3.11
N TYR A 501 -2.90 -13.71 -3.04
CA TYR A 501 -2.06 -14.55 -2.17
C TYR A 501 -0.87 -15.09 -2.96
N GLY A 502 0.21 -15.40 -2.26
CA GLY A 502 1.41 -15.95 -2.91
C GLY A 502 2.41 -14.91 -3.40
N THR A 503 2.30 -13.66 -2.95
CA THR A 503 2.99 -12.51 -3.54
C THR A 503 4.13 -11.95 -2.69
N ILE A 504 4.56 -12.71 -1.68
CA ILE A 504 5.72 -12.38 -0.84
C ILE A 504 6.99 -12.35 -1.68
N HIS A 505 7.69 -11.22 -1.68
CA HIS A 505 8.90 -11.00 -2.46
C HIS A 505 10.17 -11.48 -1.74
N SER A 506 11.29 -11.54 -2.45
CA SER A 506 12.62 -11.82 -1.88
C SER A 506 13.28 -10.51 -1.44
N PRO A 507 13.90 -10.45 -0.25
CA PRO A 507 14.20 -11.56 0.67
C PRO A 507 13.12 -11.81 1.75
N GLY A 508 11.93 -11.21 1.65
CA GLY A 508 10.81 -11.42 2.57
C GLY A 508 10.30 -12.87 2.61
N ASN A 509 10.54 -13.68 1.59
CA ASN A 509 10.25 -15.11 1.56
C ASN A 509 11.20 -15.94 2.46
N SER A 510 12.32 -15.38 2.89
CA SER A 510 13.28 -16.08 3.76
C SER A 510 12.67 -16.37 5.13
N PRO A 511 12.70 -17.63 5.62
CA PRO A 511 12.28 -17.94 6.98
C PRO A 511 13.26 -17.39 8.02
N TYR A 512 14.43 -16.88 7.63
CA TYR A 512 15.44 -16.30 8.54
C TYR A 512 15.26 -14.80 8.77
N ALA A 513 14.53 -14.09 7.90
CA ALA A 513 14.11 -12.71 8.11
C ALA A 513 12.81 -12.64 8.95
N ILE A 514 12.61 -11.51 9.63
CA ILE A 514 11.31 -11.06 10.13
C ILE A 514 10.65 -10.29 8.99
N THR A 515 9.61 -10.86 8.38
CA THR A 515 8.92 -10.28 7.24
C THR A 515 7.72 -9.48 7.70
N VAL A 516 7.57 -8.25 7.22
CA VAL A 516 6.61 -7.29 7.75
C VAL A 516 5.59 -6.87 6.69
N GLY A 517 4.30 -7.13 6.97
CA GLY A 517 3.16 -6.60 6.21
C GLY A 517 2.78 -5.19 6.64
N ALA A 518 1.91 -4.52 5.86
CA ALA A 518 1.51 -3.14 6.10
C ALA A 518 0.05 -3.02 6.56
N THR A 519 -0.18 -2.32 7.67
CA THR A 519 -1.51 -1.91 8.13
C THR A 519 -1.82 -0.48 7.72
N ASN A 520 -3.11 -0.22 7.52
CA ASN A 520 -3.68 1.11 7.40
C ASN A 520 -4.30 1.47 8.74
N SER A 521 -3.82 2.55 9.35
CA SER A 521 -4.41 3.10 10.57
C SER A 521 -5.48 4.15 10.30
N PHE A 522 -5.80 4.43 9.03
CA PHE A 522 -6.78 5.45 8.64
C PHE A 522 -6.52 6.84 9.24
N GLY A 523 -5.26 7.13 9.60
CA GLY A 523 -4.87 8.38 10.23
C GLY A 523 -5.29 8.51 11.70
N THR A 524 -5.69 7.43 12.38
CA THR A 524 -6.04 7.41 13.81
C THR A 524 -4.87 6.87 14.66
N ASP A 525 -4.86 7.23 15.95
CA ASP A 525 -3.96 6.64 16.95
C ASP A 525 -4.56 5.36 17.58
N ASP A 526 -5.90 5.30 17.67
CA ASP A 526 -6.63 4.08 18.04
C ASP A 526 -6.40 2.99 16.99
N ARG A 527 -6.49 1.72 17.40
CA ARG A 527 -6.14 0.57 16.54
C ARG A 527 -7.29 -0.39 16.31
N SER A 528 -8.49 -0.02 16.74
CA SER A 528 -9.67 -0.87 16.60
C SER A 528 -10.24 -0.85 15.18
N ASP A 529 -9.94 0.19 14.41
CA ASP A 529 -10.28 0.36 13.00
C ASP A 529 -9.15 -0.06 12.04
N ASP A 530 -7.94 -0.32 12.55
CA ASP A 530 -6.80 -0.76 11.75
C ASP A 530 -7.11 -2.00 10.90
N SER A 531 -6.66 -1.96 9.65
CA SER A 531 -6.82 -3.07 8.69
C SER A 531 -5.55 -3.35 7.92
N ILE A 532 -5.44 -4.54 7.31
CA ILE A 532 -4.33 -4.83 6.37
C ILE A 532 -4.55 -4.01 5.10
N THR A 533 -3.50 -3.30 4.67
CA THR A 533 -3.53 -2.52 3.42
C THR A 533 -3.81 -3.44 2.22
N THR A 534 -4.50 -2.90 1.21
CA THR A 534 -4.83 -3.67 0.01
C THR A 534 -3.58 -4.15 -0.72
N TYR A 535 -2.55 -3.31 -0.80
CA TYR A 535 -1.30 -3.62 -1.49
C TYR A 535 -0.35 -4.55 -0.72
N SER A 536 -0.45 -4.70 0.61
CA SER A 536 0.49 -5.55 1.35
C SER A 536 0.50 -6.98 0.80
N SER A 537 1.66 -7.46 0.36
CA SER A 537 1.82 -8.82 -0.15
C SER A 537 1.40 -9.85 0.90
N ARG A 538 0.77 -10.93 0.43
CA ARG A 538 0.17 -11.97 1.26
C ARG A 538 0.85 -13.31 1.01
N GLY A 539 0.99 -14.10 2.07
CA GLY A 539 1.54 -15.44 1.99
C GLY A 539 0.63 -16.45 1.28
N PRO A 540 1.01 -17.73 1.30
CA PRO A 540 2.34 -18.21 1.66
C PRO A 540 3.39 -17.79 0.62
N SER A 541 4.68 -18.00 0.86
CA SER A 541 5.68 -17.81 -0.20
C SER A 541 5.47 -18.81 -1.35
N ARG A 542 5.71 -18.37 -2.58
CA ARG A 542 5.59 -19.20 -3.80
C ARG A 542 6.91 -19.37 -4.56
N SER A 543 8.03 -19.05 -3.92
CA SER A 543 9.35 -19.45 -4.40
C SER A 543 9.47 -20.97 -4.49
N SER A 544 10.25 -21.47 -5.46
CA SER A 544 10.31 -22.90 -5.76
C SER A 544 11.67 -23.37 -6.28
N TYR A 545 11.88 -24.69 -6.31
CA TYR A 545 12.99 -25.32 -7.02
C TYR A 545 12.50 -26.53 -7.82
N LEU A 546 13.32 -26.98 -8.78
CA LEU A 546 13.08 -28.21 -9.54
C LEU A 546 13.88 -29.36 -8.94
N THR A 547 13.26 -30.52 -8.74
CA THR A 547 13.98 -31.75 -8.42
C THR A 547 14.79 -32.24 -9.62
N LEU A 548 15.72 -33.17 -9.39
CA LEU A 548 16.45 -33.84 -10.48
C LEU A 548 15.52 -34.56 -11.47
N SER A 549 14.31 -34.94 -11.05
CA SER A 549 13.27 -35.53 -11.90
C SER A 549 12.39 -34.51 -12.62
N GLY A 550 12.67 -33.20 -12.48
CA GLY A 550 11.92 -32.12 -13.13
C GLY A 550 10.65 -31.67 -12.40
N SER A 551 10.36 -32.20 -11.21
CA SER A 551 9.16 -31.83 -10.44
C SER A 551 9.39 -30.50 -9.71
N ARG A 552 8.44 -29.56 -9.82
CA ARG A 552 8.49 -28.28 -9.10
C ARG A 552 8.03 -28.45 -7.66
N VAL A 553 8.81 -27.96 -6.72
CA VAL A 553 8.50 -27.96 -5.28
C VAL A 553 8.46 -26.51 -4.79
N PHE A 554 7.30 -26.09 -4.31
CA PHE A 554 7.08 -24.77 -3.73
C PHE A 554 7.42 -24.75 -2.24
N ASP A 555 8.00 -23.65 -1.78
CA ASP A 555 8.37 -23.49 -0.37
C ASP A 555 7.14 -23.40 0.55
N ASN A 556 6.08 -22.70 0.12
CA ASN A 556 4.84 -22.50 0.84
C ASN A 556 5.02 -21.99 2.29
N VAL A 557 5.99 -21.11 2.53
CA VAL A 557 6.29 -20.60 3.88
C VAL A 557 5.24 -19.57 4.29
N MET A 558 4.64 -19.71 5.47
CA MET A 558 3.73 -18.75 6.08
C MET A 558 4.44 -17.42 6.31
N LYS A 559 3.94 -16.37 5.66
CA LYS A 559 4.44 -14.99 5.70
C LYS A 559 3.26 -14.03 5.47
N PRO A 560 3.31 -12.77 5.93
CA PRO A 560 4.37 -12.16 6.74
C PRO A 560 4.44 -12.76 8.17
N ASP A 561 5.46 -12.40 8.95
CA ASP A 561 5.56 -12.82 10.36
C ASP A 561 4.70 -11.96 11.28
N LEU A 562 4.59 -10.66 10.97
CA LEU A 562 3.70 -9.70 11.62
C LEU A 562 3.42 -8.54 10.66
N ALA A 563 2.53 -7.61 11.04
CA ALA A 563 2.28 -6.38 10.32
C ALA A 563 2.62 -5.14 11.17
N ALA A 564 2.83 -3.99 10.55
CA ALA A 564 3.01 -2.70 11.23
C ALA A 564 2.43 -1.56 10.36
N PRO A 565 2.20 -0.35 10.91
CA PRO A 565 1.72 0.79 10.14
C PRO A 565 2.54 1.01 8.87
N GLY A 566 1.89 1.25 7.74
CA GLY A 566 2.57 1.37 6.45
C GLY A 566 1.81 2.13 5.38
N ASN A 567 0.69 2.75 5.71
CA ASN A 567 -0.10 3.59 4.80
C ASN A 567 0.02 5.05 5.23
N GLU A 568 0.39 5.93 4.29
CA GLU A 568 0.47 7.39 4.47
C GLU A 568 1.28 7.78 5.71
N VAL A 569 2.42 7.11 5.91
CA VAL A 569 3.26 7.33 7.07
C VAL A 569 4.16 8.54 6.84
N ILE A 570 4.11 9.50 7.76
CA ILE A 570 4.95 10.70 7.73
C ILE A 570 6.36 10.36 8.24
N SER A 571 7.39 10.72 7.46
CA SER A 571 8.78 10.65 7.91
C SER A 571 9.69 11.63 7.16
N HIS A 572 10.96 11.61 7.56
CA HIS A 572 12.06 12.44 7.06
C HIS A 572 12.15 12.44 5.53
N LYS A 573 12.25 13.64 4.94
CA LYS A 573 12.34 13.86 3.50
C LYS A 573 13.76 14.28 3.13
N ALA A 574 14.35 13.60 2.15
CA ALA A 574 15.62 14.03 1.56
C ALA A 574 15.45 15.31 0.74
N ALA A 575 16.43 16.21 0.77
CA ALA A 575 16.42 17.40 -0.10
C ALA A 575 16.52 17.03 -1.59
N ASN A 576 15.72 17.69 -2.44
CA ASN A 576 15.72 17.52 -3.91
C ASN A 576 15.66 16.05 -4.36
N ASN A 577 14.66 15.33 -3.84
CA ASN A 577 14.52 13.90 -4.11
C ASN A 577 13.49 13.63 -5.21
N ARG A 578 13.71 12.55 -5.96
CA ARG A 578 12.93 12.19 -7.14
C ARG A 578 11.47 11.86 -6.81
N ILE A 579 11.19 11.26 -5.66
CA ILE A 579 9.81 10.96 -5.23
C ILE A 579 8.99 12.26 -5.11
N SER A 580 9.54 13.26 -4.42
CA SER A 580 8.93 14.58 -4.26
C SER A 580 8.81 15.35 -5.57
N GLU A 581 9.80 15.25 -6.46
CA GLU A 581 9.74 15.87 -7.80
C GLU A 581 8.59 15.36 -8.67
N LEU A 582 8.13 14.13 -8.42
CA LEU A 582 7.10 13.46 -9.23
C LEU A 582 5.73 13.47 -8.57
N SER A 583 5.69 13.71 -7.27
CA SER A 583 4.47 13.83 -6.49
C SER A 583 4.71 14.81 -5.36
N SER A 584 4.48 16.10 -5.63
CA SER A 584 4.52 17.14 -4.60
C SER A 584 3.44 16.95 -3.53
N GLU A 585 2.39 16.17 -3.81
CA GLU A 585 1.36 15.77 -2.84
C GLU A 585 1.90 14.89 -1.71
N SER A 586 3.04 14.24 -1.93
CA SER A 586 3.72 13.48 -0.88
C SER A 586 4.43 14.38 0.13
N ASP A 587 4.61 15.68 -0.14
CA ASP A 587 5.32 16.58 0.76
C ASP A 587 4.45 17.05 1.92
N VAL A 588 5.00 17.01 3.13
CA VAL A 588 4.37 17.67 4.28
C VAL A 588 4.71 19.15 4.21
N PRO A 589 3.71 20.07 4.27
CA PRO A 589 3.96 21.49 4.29
C PRO A 589 4.88 21.88 5.46
N MET A 590 5.91 22.66 5.16
CA MET A 590 6.83 23.17 6.18
C MET A 590 6.20 24.33 6.94
N ALA A 591 6.31 24.30 8.26
CA ALA A 591 5.87 25.39 9.13
C ALA A 591 6.85 26.58 9.08
N GLU A 592 6.40 27.75 9.57
CA GLU A 592 7.23 28.95 9.62
C GLU A 592 8.51 28.71 10.46
N GLY A 593 9.67 28.97 9.87
CA GLY A 593 10.98 28.75 10.50
C GLY A 593 11.52 27.31 10.39
N GLU A 594 10.86 26.43 9.64
CA GLU A 594 11.44 25.16 9.18
C GLU A 594 12.30 25.34 7.93
N THR A 595 13.29 24.47 7.79
CA THR A 595 14.21 24.44 6.64
C THR A 595 14.09 23.11 5.91
N GLN A 596 14.75 22.99 4.75
CA GLN A 596 14.84 21.70 4.05
C GLN A 596 15.46 20.60 4.90
N ALA A 597 16.30 20.95 5.88
CA ALA A 597 16.86 19.99 6.84
C ALA A 597 15.83 19.48 7.87
N ASP A 598 14.60 20.02 7.88
CA ASP A 598 13.49 19.63 8.73
C ASP A 598 12.35 18.96 7.93
N ALA A 599 12.48 18.89 6.60
CA ALA A 599 11.38 18.51 5.71
C ALA A 599 10.88 17.08 5.98
N LEU A 600 9.57 16.88 5.81
CA LEU A 600 8.91 15.58 5.97
C LEU A 600 8.10 15.25 4.71
N MET A 601 7.80 13.97 4.51
CA MET A 601 6.95 13.47 3.43
C MET A 601 6.14 12.24 3.86
N TYR A 602 5.03 12.01 3.18
CA TYR A 602 4.18 10.83 3.25
C TYR A 602 4.70 9.75 2.31
N GLN A 603 4.74 8.50 2.78
CA GLN A 603 4.87 7.34 1.90
C GLN A 603 4.01 6.17 2.37
N SER A 604 3.65 5.32 1.41
CA SER A 604 2.87 4.11 1.62
C SER A 604 3.63 2.90 1.09
N GLY A 605 3.71 1.83 1.88
CA GLY A 605 4.31 0.57 1.48
C GLY A 605 4.70 -0.30 2.67
N THR A 606 4.89 -1.59 2.43
CA THR A 606 5.55 -2.49 3.40
C THR A 606 6.99 -2.07 3.71
N SER A 607 7.58 -1.25 2.83
CA SER A 607 8.84 -0.53 3.02
C SER A 607 8.83 0.46 4.17
N MET A 608 7.67 1.00 4.56
CA MET A 608 7.51 1.88 5.73
C MET A 608 7.25 1.08 7.01
N SER A 609 6.64 -0.11 6.89
CA SER A 609 6.38 -1.00 8.03
C SER A 609 7.63 -1.71 8.54
N ALA A 610 8.52 -2.15 7.65
CA ALA A 610 9.78 -2.80 8.00
C ALA A 610 10.70 -1.97 8.94
N PRO A 611 10.95 -0.67 8.71
CA PRO A 611 11.83 0.13 9.57
C PRO A 611 11.24 0.37 10.96
N ILE A 612 9.91 0.42 11.09
CA ILE A 612 9.23 0.51 12.38
C ILE A 612 9.56 -0.74 13.23
N VAL A 613 9.46 -1.94 12.64
CA VAL A 613 9.83 -3.20 13.32
C VAL A 613 11.34 -3.27 13.58
N SER A 614 12.18 -2.75 12.68
CA SER A 614 13.63 -2.65 12.89
C SER A 614 13.99 -1.79 14.11
N GLY A 615 13.34 -0.63 14.26
CA GLY A 615 13.50 0.20 15.45
C GLY A 615 13.01 -0.50 16.72
N ALA A 616 11.88 -1.21 16.67
CA ALA A 616 11.39 -1.99 17.81
C ALA A 616 12.41 -3.06 18.23
N ALA A 617 13.02 -3.77 17.28
CA ALA A 617 14.08 -4.73 17.55
C ALA A 617 15.30 -4.06 18.23
N ALA A 618 15.67 -2.85 17.82
CA ALA A 618 16.74 -2.10 18.48
C ALA A 618 16.41 -1.74 19.93
N LEU A 619 15.16 -1.36 20.24
CA LEU A 619 14.70 -1.13 21.62
C LEU A 619 14.82 -2.40 22.47
N LEU A 620 14.44 -3.57 21.94
CA LEU A 620 14.56 -4.84 22.67
C LEU A 620 16.03 -5.19 22.95
N LEU A 621 16.92 -4.91 22.00
CA LEU A 621 18.35 -5.16 22.11
C LEU A 621 19.06 -4.18 23.04
N GLU A 622 18.56 -2.95 23.18
CA GLU A 622 19.01 -2.02 24.23
C GLU A 622 18.71 -2.58 25.62
N ILE A 623 17.52 -3.14 25.84
CA ILE A 623 17.13 -3.76 27.12
C ILE A 623 17.98 -5.01 27.40
N ASN A 624 18.12 -5.88 26.41
CA ASN A 624 18.84 -7.14 26.54
C ASN A 624 19.71 -7.41 25.31
N PRO A 625 20.98 -6.98 25.31
CA PRO A 625 21.85 -7.12 24.15
C PRO A 625 22.21 -8.57 23.81
N LYS A 626 21.88 -9.52 24.68
CA LYS A 626 22.15 -10.96 24.49
C LYS A 626 21.02 -11.70 23.79
N LEU A 627 19.89 -11.04 23.51
CA LEU A 627 18.82 -11.65 22.70
C LEU A 627 19.37 -12.08 21.34
N THR A 628 18.97 -13.27 20.92
CA THR A 628 19.22 -13.78 19.58
C THR A 628 18.13 -13.31 18.62
N PRO A 629 18.36 -13.37 17.29
CA PRO A 629 17.34 -13.02 16.31
C PRO A 629 16.03 -13.83 16.47
N GLY A 630 16.14 -15.13 16.78
CA GLY A 630 14.97 -15.97 17.04
C GLY A 630 14.15 -15.55 18.26
N MET A 631 14.81 -15.05 19.32
CA MET A 631 14.11 -14.51 20.48
C MET A 631 13.45 -13.17 20.19
N VAL A 632 14.11 -12.27 19.46
CA VAL A 632 13.52 -10.99 19.04
C VAL A 632 12.27 -11.24 18.20
N ARG A 633 12.33 -12.14 17.22
CA ARG A 633 11.16 -12.56 16.43
C ARG A 633 10.05 -13.10 17.31
N MET A 634 10.37 -14.02 18.22
CA MET A 634 9.39 -14.62 19.13
C MET A 634 8.68 -13.55 19.96
N ILE A 635 9.43 -12.61 20.56
CA ILE A 635 8.86 -11.56 21.42
C ILE A 635 7.91 -10.69 20.61
N LEU A 636 8.34 -10.21 19.43
CA LEU A 636 7.53 -9.33 18.58
C LEU A 636 6.23 -10.00 18.13
N GLN A 637 6.28 -11.28 17.76
CA GLN A 637 5.10 -12.03 17.33
C GLN A 637 4.16 -12.35 18.50
N TYR A 638 4.70 -12.83 19.62
CA TYR A 638 3.91 -13.27 20.77
C TYR A 638 3.08 -12.14 21.39
N THR A 639 3.58 -10.90 21.33
CA THR A 639 2.92 -9.73 21.91
C THR A 639 2.03 -8.97 20.92
N ALA A 640 2.04 -9.33 19.63
CA ALA A 640 1.31 -8.63 18.58
C ALA A 640 -0.21 -8.61 18.84
N GLN A 641 -0.90 -7.61 18.28
CA GLN A 641 -2.36 -7.47 18.32
C GLN A 641 -3.00 -8.20 17.13
N PRO A 642 -3.90 -9.17 17.33
CA PRO A 642 -4.71 -9.70 16.23
C PRO A 642 -5.54 -8.60 15.56
N ILE A 643 -5.49 -8.52 14.23
CA ILE A 643 -6.21 -7.52 13.42
C ILE A 643 -7.55 -8.11 12.97
N ALA A 644 -8.65 -7.41 13.26
CA ALA A 644 -9.99 -7.85 12.89
C ALA A 644 -10.11 -8.14 11.38
N GLY A 645 -10.71 -9.27 11.02
CA GLY A 645 -10.98 -9.63 9.62
C GLY A 645 -9.77 -10.09 8.79
N ALA A 646 -8.55 -10.06 9.33
CA ALA A 646 -7.35 -10.56 8.66
C ALA A 646 -7.07 -12.04 8.99
N ASP A 647 -6.56 -12.79 8.01
CA ASP A 647 -6.00 -14.13 8.23
C ASP A 647 -4.48 -14.09 8.48
N MET A 648 -3.89 -15.22 8.88
CA MET A 648 -2.45 -15.32 9.19
C MET A 648 -1.52 -15.11 7.98
N LEU A 649 -1.98 -15.33 6.75
CA LEU A 649 -1.21 -15.04 5.54
C LEU A 649 -1.25 -13.55 5.17
N GLU A 650 -2.15 -12.77 5.78
CA GLU A 650 -2.20 -11.31 5.68
C GLU A 650 -1.45 -10.64 6.82
N GLN A 651 -1.71 -11.04 8.06
CA GLN A 651 -1.21 -10.34 9.26
C GLN A 651 -0.04 -11.03 9.97
N GLY A 652 0.27 -12.29 9.65
CA GLY A 652 1.15 -13.12 10.46
C GLY A 652 0.59 -13.34 11.86
N ALA A 653 1.39 -13.02 12.89
CA ALA A 653 0.96 -13.07 14.29
C ALA A 653 0.08 -11.88 14.72
N GLY A 654 -0.07 -10.85 13.87
CA GLY A 654 -0.83 -9.64 14.15
C GLY A 654 -0.02 -8.36 13.94
N GLN A 655 -0.58 -7.23 14.34
CA GLN A 655 0.06 -5.93 14.26
C GLN A 655 1.02 -5.68 15.44
N LEU A 656 2.17 -5.09 15.14
CA LEU A 656 3.25 -4.78 16.09
C LEU A 656 2.74 -4.12 17.39
N ASN A 657 3.21 -4.62 18.53
CA ASN A 657 2.96 -4.06 19.86
C ASN A 657 4.30 -3.88 20.59
N VAL A 658 4.85 -2.67 20.57
CA VAL A 658 6.15 -2.38 21.18
C VAL A 658 6.08 -2.35 22.70
N GLU A 659 4.99 -1.84 23.29
CA GLU A 659 4.79 -1.80 24.74
C GLU A 659 4.85 -3.20 25.36
N GLY A 660 4.08 -4.14 24.79
CA GLY A 660 4.03 -5.52 25.25
C GLY A 660 5.37 -6.24 25.04
N ALA A 661 6.01 -6.03 23.87
CA ALA A 661 7.31 -6.60 23.55
C ALA A 661 8.40 -6.15 24.54
N VAL A 662 8.39 -4.87 24.91
CA VAL A 662 9.31 -4.26 25.88
C VAL A 662 9.06 -4.80 27.29
N ARG A 663 7.80 -4.91 27.74
CA ARG A 663 7.45 -5.54 29.02
C ARG A 663 7.89 -6.99 29.11
N LEU A 664 7.62 -7.76 28.06
CA LEU A 664 8.03 -9.16 27.99
C LEU A 664 9.55 -9.27 28.06
N THR A 665 10.28 -8.46 27.28
CA THR A 665 11.75 -8.46 27.27
C THR A 665 12.35 -8.16 28.64
N ARG A 666 11.80 -7.20 29.39
CA ARG A 666 12.26 -6.88 30.76
C ARG A 666 12.06 -8.02 31.75
N SER A 667 11.10 -8.91 31.52
CA SER A 667 10.91 -10.09 32.37
C SER A 667 11.96 -11.19 32.15
N LEU A 668 12.67 -11.13 31.02
CA LEU A 668 13.66 -12.14 30.65
C LEU A 668 15.00 -11.92 31.36
N ARG A 669 15.75 -13.01 31.50
CA ARG A 669 17.09 -13.00 32.09
C ARG A 669 18.08 -12.25 31.21
N THR A 670 18.87 -11.39 31.84
CA THR A 670 20.03 -10.72 31.21
C THR A 670 21.35 -11.37 31.62
N ASN A 671 21.33 -12.25 32.65
CA ASN A 671 22.50 -12.90 33.23
C ASN A 671 22.92 -14.22 32.54
N VAL A 672 22.32 -14.56 31.40
CA VAL A 672 22.63 -15.80 30.64
C VAL A 672 23.12 -15.48 29.24
N ASN A 673 23.89 -16.41 28.67
CA ASN A 673 24.18 -16.42 27.25
C ASN A 673 23.17 -17.34 26.54
N PHE A 674 22.21 -16.75 25.84
CA PHE A 674 21.16 -17.48 25.13
C PHE A 674 21.68 -18.36 24.00
N ALA A 675 22.84 -18.05 23.41
CA ALA A 675 23.45 -18.89 22.37
C ALA A 675 23.79 -20.31 22.88
N ASN A 676 24.12 -20.44 24.17
CA ASN A 676 24.55 -21.69 24.79
C ASN A 676 23.50 -22.30 25.73
N LEU A 677 22.34 -21.68 25.85
CA LEU A 677 21.32 -22.12 26.79
C LEU A 677 20.69 -23.45 26.33
N SER A 678 20.39 -24.32 27.30
CA SER A 678 19.75 -25.61 27.05
C SER A 678 18.24 -25.47 26.91
N ARG A 679 17.62 -26.36 26.13
CA ARG A 679 16.15 -26.48 26.04
C ARG A 679 15.54 -26.58 27.45
N GLY A 680 14.45 -25.87 27.69
CA GLY A 680 13.72 -25.93 28.97
C GLY A 680 14.33 -25.12 30.11
N ALA A 681 15.49 -24.47 29.91
CA ALA A 681 15.98 -23.50 30.87
C ALA A 681 14.99 -22.32 30.99
N SER A 682 14.81 -21.79 32.21
CA SER A 682 13.96 -20.62 32.42
C SER A 682 14.49 -19.41 31.67
N LEU A 683 13.62 -18.78 30.88
CA LEU A 683 13.85 -17.47 30.29
C LEU A 683 13.58 -16.34 31.28
N LEU A 684 12.63 -16.53 32.21
CA LEU A 684 12.27 -15.51 33.19
C LEU A 684 13.36 -15.32 34.24
N SER A 685 13.55 -14.06 34.64
CA SER A 685 14.42 -13.69 35.76
C SER A 685 13.91 -14.32 37.08
N PRO A 686 14.80 -14.75 37.99
CA PRO A 686 14.39 -15.31 39.27
C PRO A 686 13.46 -14.36 40.05
N GLY A 687 12.31 -14.87 40.49
CA GLY A 687 11.31 -14.06 41.22
C GLY A 687 10.42 -13.18 40.33
N THR A 688 10.58 -13.21 39.01
CA THR A 688 9.74 -12.48 38.07
C THR A 688 8.65 -13.40 37.49
N SER A 689 7.40 -12.93 37.50
CA SER A 689 6.30 -13.58 36.78
C SER A 689 6.18 -13.07 35.35
N LEU A 690 5.51 -13.82 34.48
CA LEU A 690 5.16 -13.33 33.15
C LEU A 690 4.28 -12.06 33.29
N PRO A 691 4.49 -11.02 32.47
CA PRO A 691 3.58 -9.86 32.44
C PRO A 691 2.18 -10.29 31.99
N THR A 692 1.17 -9.47 32.29
CA THR A 692 -0.17 -9.67 31.74
C THR A 692 -0.11 -9.63 30.21
N THR A 693 -0.80 -10.56 29.55
CA THR A 693 -0.83 -10.67 28.08
C THR A 693 -1.89 -9.75 27.49
N PHE A 694 -1.88 -8.49 27.92
CA PHE A 694 -2.81 -7.43 27.54
C PHE A 694 -2.04 -6.11 27.49
N SER A 695 -2.34 -5.31 26.48
CA SER A 695 -1.82 -3.96 26.29
C SER A 695 -2.96 -2.99 26.06
N ASP A 696 -2.72 -1.73 26.41
CA ASP A 696 -3.58 -0.59 26.11
C ASP A 696 -2.71 0.43 25.39
N ILE A 697 -3.04 0.69 24.12
CA ILE A 697 -2.32 1.62 23.26
C ILE A 697 -3.33 2.63 22.76
N ALA A 698 -3.03 3.91 22.93
CA ALA A 698 -3.88 5.03 22.50
C ALA A 698 -5.35 4.98 23.02
N GLY A 699 -5.59 4.30 24.16
CA GLY A 699 -6.93 4.14 24.74
C GLY A 699 -7.69 2.90 24.23
N GLY A 700 -7.09 2.14 23.32
CA GLY A 700 -7.59 0.86 22.81
C GLY A 700 -6.93 -0.33 23.49
N GLY A 701 -7.68 -1.03 24.34
CA GLY A 701 -7.22 -2.24 25.02
C GLY A 701 -7.36 -3.51 24.20
N PHE A 702 -6.33 -4.36 24.15
CA PHE A 702 -6.34 -5.62 23.42
C PHE A 702 -5.51 -6.74 24.08
N ALA A 703 -5.92 -7.98 23.82
CA ALA A 703 -5.16 -9.17 24.22
C ALA A 703 -4.03 -9.45 23.22
N TRP A 704 -2.89 -9.93 23.72
CA TRP A 704 -1.79 -10.37 22.87
C TRP A 704 -2.16 -11.64 22.09
N SER A 705 -1.65 -11.78 20.87
CA SER A 705 -1.88 -12.95 20.01
C SER A 705 -1.38 -14.24 20.65
N GLN A 706 -0.26 -14.19 21.36
CA GLN A 706 0.44 -15.35 21.95
C GLN A 706 0.79 -16.43 20.90
N VAL A 707 0.95 -15.99 19.65
CA VAL A 707 1.27 -16.81 18.49
C VAL A 707 2.72 -16.62 18.07
N VAL A 708 3.37 -17.71 17.67
CA VAL A 708 4.66 -17.69 16.96
C VAL A 708 4.55 -18.54 15.71
N THR A 709 4.76 -17.94 14.55
CA THR A 709 4.74 -18.60 13.24
C THR A 709 5.93 -19.55 13.07
N ALA A 710 5.68 -20.64 12.36
CA ALA A 710 6.67 -21.52 11.76
C ALA A 710 6.42 -21.57 10.26
N ASN A 711 7.23 -22.33 9.50
CA ASN A 711 7.13 -22.31 8.04
C ASN A 711 5.75 -22.73 7.53
N HIS A 712 5.14 -23.76 8.12
CA HIS A 712 3.87 -24.31 7.62
C HIS A 712 2.80 -24.43 8.71
N ASN A 713 3.06 -23.84 9.88
CA ASN A 713 2.30 -24.02 11.11
C ASN A 713 2.45 -22.77 11.96
N PHE A 714 1.71 -22.68 13.05
CA PHE A 714 2.02 -21.76 14.13
C PHE A 714 1.96 -22.45 15.48
N MET A 715 2.53 -21.80 16.49
CA MET A 715 2.62 -22.33 17.83
C MET A 715 2.01 -21.38 18.83
N THR A 716 1.41 -21.95 19.87
CA THR A 716 0.91 -21.23 21.04
C THR A 716 1.37 -21.91 22.33
N GLY A 717 1.18 -21.21 23.44
CA GLY A 717 1.49 -21.72 24.77
C GLY A 717 2.50 -20.84 25.51
N GLN A 718 2.32 -20.74 26.82
CA GLN A 718 3.12 -19.88 27.68
C GLN A 718 4.61 -20.27 27.70
N GLU A 719 4.92 -21.55 27.46
CA GLU A 719 6.30 -22.06 27.47
C GLU A 719 7.15 -21.52 26.31
N LEU A 720 6.54 -20.92 25.27
CA LEU A 720 7.27 -20.16 24.25
C LEU A 720 8.04 -18.97 24.86
N VAL A 721 7.49 -18.34 25.90
CA VAL A 721 8.05 -17.14 26.51
C VAL A 721 8.68 -17.37 27.88
N THR A 722 8.35 -18.48 28.56
CA THR A 722 8.91 -18.81 29.88
C THR A 722 10.10 -19.77 29.82
N LYS A 723 10.23 -20.57 28.74
CA LYS A 723 11.31 -21.55 28.58
C LYS A 723 12.07 -21.38 27.28
N PHE A 724 13.37 -21.67 27.35
CA PHE A 724 14.23 -21.62 26.18
C PHE A 724 13.91 -22.79 25.24
N GLN A 725 13.59 -22.48 23.99
CA GLN A 725 13.42 -23.43 22.91
C GLN A 725 14.70 -23.49 22.07
N LEU A 726 15.15 -24.67 21.61
CA LEU A 726 16.38 -24.76 20.80
C LEU A 726 16.32 -23.91 19.51
N PRO A 727 15.18 -23.78 18.81
CA PRO A 727 15.05 -22.88 17.66
C PRO A 727 15.36 -21.41 17.92
N TYR A 728 15.43 -20.96 19.18
CA TYR A 728 15.80 -19.58 19.49
C TYR A 728 17.28 -19.28 19.30
N LYS A 729 18.14 -20.29 19.11
CA LYS A 729 19.55 -20.03 18.80
C LYS A 729 19.71 -19.29 17.47
N ALA A 730 20.84 -18.61 17.29
CA ALA A 730 21.15 -17.94 16.02
C ALA A 730 21.08 -18.96 14.87
N GLY A 731 20.38 -18.58 13.78
CA GLY A 731 20.13 -19.46 12.64
C GLY A 731 19.08 -20.56 12.83
N GLY A 732 18.50 -20.68 14.04
CA GLY A 732 17.42 -21.64 14.32
C GLY A 732 16.10 -21.22 13.70
N LEU A 733 15.28 -22.20 13.29
CA LEU A 733 13.93 -21.99 12.78
C LEU A 733 12.92 -22.78 13.61
N MET A 734 11.77 -22.16 13.91
CA MET A 734 10.71 -22.83 14.68
C MET A 734 10.24 -24.13 14.02
N GLN A 735 10.28 -24.20 12.67
CA GLN A 735 9.95 -25.42 11.91
C GLN A 735 10.83 -26.63 12.27
N GLN A 736 12.06 -26.43 12.75
CA GLN A 736 12.92 -27.54 13.20
C GLN A 736 12.35 -28.28 14.41
N GLY A 737 11.47 -27.61 15.17
CA GLY A 737 10.72 -28.17 16.27
C GLY A 737 9.50 -28.99 15.88
N LEU A 738 9.21 -29.10 14.58
CA LEU A 738 8.05 -29.80 14.05
C LEU A 738 8.48 -30.96 13.15
N GLN A 739 7.67 -32.01 13.14
CA GLN A 739 7.76 -33.08 12.14
C GLN A 739 6.35 -33.42 11.67
N THR A 740 6.19 -33.68 10.38
CA THR A 740 4.94 -34.16 9.82
C THR A 740 5.10 -35.63 9.46
N ILE A 741 4.31 -36.49 10.09
CA ILE A 741 4.30 -37.94 9.85
C ILE A 741 2.89 -38.31 9.43
N GLN A 742 2.73 -38.87 8.23
CA GLN A 742 1.42 -39.29 7.69
C GLN A 742 0.36 -38.16 7.72
N GLY A 743 0.75 -36.92 7.42
CA GLY A 743 -0.15 -35.76 7.42
C GLY A 743 -0.37 -35.09 8.78
N THR A 744 -0.04 -35.75 9.89
CA THR A 744 -0.14 -35.17 11.23
C THR A 744 1.17 -34.47 11.63
N THR A 745 1.09 -33.17 11.95
CA THR A 745 2.21 -32.41 12.51
C THR A 745 2.29 -32.67 14.01
N THR A 746 3.47 -33.07 14.47
CA THR A 746 3.78 -33.33 15.87
C THR A 746 4.99 -32.51 16.33
N ILE A 747 5.02 -32.20 17.63
CA ILE A 747 6.13 -31.51 18.27
C ILE A 747 7.32 -32.46 18.41
N ARG A 748 8.49 -32.04 17.93
CA ARG A 748 9.77 -32.72 18.19
C ARG A 748 10.28 -32.29 19.56
N THR A 749 10.07 -33.15 20.55
CA THR A 749 10.49 -32.92 21.95
C THR A 749 12.00 -32.76 22.11
N ALA A 750 12.82 -33.11 21.12
CA ALA A 750 14.25 -32.78 21.13
C ALA A 750 14.52 -31.26 21.04
N TYR A 751 13.61 -30.49 20.46
CA TYR A 751 13.77 -29.06 20.15
C TYR A 751 12.88 -28.16 20.99
N LEU A 752 11.61 -28.57 21.19
CA LEU A 752 10.60 -27.80 21.89
C LEU A 752 10.26 -28.44 23.25
N THR A 753 9.90 -27.62 24.23
CA THR A 753 9.47 -28.09 25.56
C THR A 753 8.02 -28.58 25.55
N THR A 754 7.68 -29.40 26.54
CA THR A 754 6.28 -29.73 26.85
C THR A 754 5.54 -28.43 27.19
N GLY A 755 4.29 -28.28 26.72
CA GLY A 755 3.48 -27.07 26.92
C GLY A 755 3.44 -26.10 25.74
N VAL A 756 4.23 -26.36 24.69
CA VAL A 756 4.08 -25.73 23.37
C VAL A 756 3.13 -26.58 22.53
N THR A 757 2.12 -25.95 21.94
CA THR A 757 1.15 -26.58 21.04
C THR A 757 1.39 -26.07 19.62
N ALA A 758 1.41 -26.98 18.64
CA ALA A 758 1.49 -26.62 17.22
C ALA A 758 0.12 -26.79 16.55
N HIS A 759 -0.19 -25.87 15.65
CA HIS A 759 -1.44 -25.81 14.92
C HIS A 759 -1.16 -25.80 13.41
N GLN A 760 -1.94 -26.59 12.68
CA GLN A 760 -1.84 -26.74 11.22
C GLN A 760 -2.85 -25.88 10.46
N ASN A 761 -4.01 -25.60 11.07
CA ASN A 761 -5.09 -24.86 10.44
C ASN A 761 -4.79 -23.36 10.48
N LEU A 762 -4.74 -22.69 9.34
CA LEU A 762 -4.70 -21.23 9.30
C LEU A 762 -5.91 -20.67 10.04
N THR A 763 -5.72 -19.69 10.91
CA THR A 763 -6.82 -19.07 11.66
C THR A 763 -7.10 -17.66 11.16
N ILE A 764 -8.37 -17.27 11.11
CA ILE A 764 -8.78 -15.86 11.04
C ILE A 764 -8.68 -15.24 12.45
N SER A 765 -8.55 -13.91 12.53
CA SER A 765 -8.26 -13.20 13.79
C SER A 765 -9.25 -13.38 14.93
N ASN A 766 -10.48 -13.82 14.65
CA ASN A 766 -11.48 -14.17 15.67
C ASN A 766 -11.31 -15.59 16.23
N GLY A 767 -10.24 -16.30 15.86
CA GLY A 767 -9.95 -17.68 16.26
C GLY A 767 -10.68 -18.74 15.43
N GLY A 768 -11.47 -18.34 14.43
CA GLY A 768 -12.04 -19.26 13.44
C GLY A 768 -10.96 -19.89 12.56
N VAL A 769 -11.21 -21.09 12.06
CA VAL A 769 -10.34 -21.70 11.04
C VAL A 769 -10.64 -21.02 9.69
N HIS A 770 -9.60 -20.56 9.02
CA HIS A 770 -9.67 -20.08 7.64
C HIS A 770 -10.19 -21.23 6.76
N GLY A 771 -11.42 -21.10 6.26
CA GLY A 771 -12.15 -22.19 5.61
C GLY A 771 -13.66 -22.21 5.85
N SER A 772 -14.20 -21.40 6.77
CA SER A 772 -15.63 -21.09 6.79
C SER A 772 -15.93 -19.89 5.87
N GLY A 773 -15.96 -20.11 4.53
CA GLY A 773 -16.56 -19.17 3.58
C GLY A 773 -15.69 -18.54 2.48
N SER A 774 -14.57 -19.13 2.02
CA SER A 774 -13.85 -18.64 0.81
C SER A 774 -12.95 -19.72 0.18
N ILE A 775 -12.65 -19.54 -1.12
CA ILE A 775 -12.03 -20.47 -2.09
C ILE A 775 -10.76 -21.17 -1.56
N LEU A 776 -10.75 -22.51 -1.61
CA LEU A 776 -9.57 -23.36 -1.42
C LEU A 776 -8.98 -23.75 -2.78
N VAL A 777 -7.75 -23.31 -3.08
CA VAL A 777 -7.01 -23.71 -4.30
C VAL A 777 -5.80 -24.60 -3.91
N PRO A 778 -5.99 -25.92 -3.75
CA PRO A 778 -4.88 -26.86 -3.65
C PRO A 778 -4.31 -27.17 -5.06
N SER A 779 -2.99 -27.18 -5.21
CA SER A 779 -2.35 -27.78 -6.39
C SER A 779 -2.11 -29.27 -6.12
N GLY A 780 -2.87 -30.15 -6.78
CA GLY A 780 -2.67 -31.61 -6.72
C GLY A 780 -3.89 -32.42 -6.29
N VAL A 781 -3.91 -32.87 -5.03
CA VAL A 781 -4.94 -33.78 -4.50
C VAL A 781 -5.50 -33.23 -3.19
N LEU A 782 -6.83 -33.08 -3.12
CA LEU A 782 -7.55 -32.77 -1.88
C LEU A 782 -8.20 -34.08 -1.38
N ILE A 783 -7.78 -34.55 -0.21
CA ILE A 783 -8.28 -35.79 0.42
C ILE A 783 -8.99 -35.41 1.71
N GLY A 784 -10.28 -35.72 1.80
CA GLY A 784 -11.06 -35.61 3.04
C GLY A 784 -11.50 -36.98 3.54
N ASP A 785 -11.18 -37.29 4.79
CA ASP A 785 -11.68 -38.48 5.50
C ASP A 785 -13.06 -38.14 6.10
N GLY A 786 -14.12 -38.25 5.29
CA GLY A 786 -15.50 -38.00 5.71
C GLY A 786 -16.29 -37.04 4.80
N VAL A 787 -16.48 -35.78 5.23
CA VAL A 787 -17.34 -34.79 4.57
C VAL A 787 -16.54 -33.56 4.15
N LEU A 788 -16.60 -33.21 2.86
CA LEU A 788 -16.01 -32.00 2.28
C LEU A 788 -17.13 -31.03 1.90
N ILE A 789 -17.25 -29.91 2.62
CA ILE A 789 -18.28 -28.88 2.42
C ILE A 789 -17.62 -27.58 2.01
N GLY A 790 -17.98 -27.03 0.86
CA GLY A 790 -17.60 -25.69 0.42
C GLY A 790 -18.83 -24.85 0.09
N ASP A 791 -18.97 -23.68 0.71
CA ASP A 791 -20.06 -22.72 0.47
C ASP A 791 -19.80 -21.87 -0.80
N GLY A 792 -19.29 -22.50 -1.87
CA GLY A 792 -18.78 -21.80 -3.06
C GLY A 792 -18.25 -22.73 -4.15
N VAL A 793 -17.02 -22.49 -4.61
CA VAL A 793 -16.37 -23.23 -5.72
C VAL A 793 -15.21 -24.09 -5.20
N LEU A 794 -15.19 -25.38 -5.54
CA LEU A 794 -14.10 -26.33 -5.31
C LEU A 794 -13.38 -26.61 -6.65
N ILE A 795 -12.10 -26.21 -6.77
CA ILE A 795 -11.27 -26.41 -7.98
C ILE A 795 -10.04 -27.25 -7.62
N GLY A 796 -9.85 -28.38 -8.30
CA GLY A 796 -8.65 -29.20 -8.19
C GLY A 796 -8.07 -29.54 -9.56
N ASP A 797 -6.78 -29.29 -9.75
CA ASP A 797 -5.98 -29.57 -10.97
C ASP A 797 -5.68 -31.09 -11.13
N GLY A 798 -6.52 -31.97 -10.59
CA GLY A 798 -6.21 -33.40 -10.46
C GLY A 798 -7.37 -34.28 -10.00
N VAL A 799 -7.36 -34.72 -8.73
CA VAL A 799 -8.32 -35.70 -8.19
C VAL A 799 -8.94 -35.18 -6.89
N LEU A 800 -10.28 -35.19 -6.81
CA LEU A 800 -11.07 -34.92 -5.60
C LEU A 800 -11.58 -36.26 -5.05
N ILE A 801 -11.15 -36.65 -3.84
CA ILE A 801 -11.56 -37.92 -3.19
C ILE A 801 -12.14 -37.61 -1.81
N GLY A 802 -13.38 -38.04 -1.58
CA GLY A 802 -14.02 -38.05 -0.25
C GLY A 802 -14.59 -39.44 0.07
N ASP A 803 -14.40 -39.90 1.30
CA ASP A 803 -14.92 -41.20 1.78
C ASP A 803 -16.41 -41.16 2.19
N GLY A 804 -17.11 -40.05 1.89
CA GLY A 804 -18.50 -39.82 2.31
C GLY A 804 -19.32 -38.91 1.39
N VAL A 805 -19.38 -37.61 1.69
CA VAL A 805 -20.24 -36.64 0.97
C VAL A 805 -19.43 -35.42 0.52
N LEU A 806 -19.57 -35.05 -0.76
CA LEU A 806 -19.02 -33.83 -1.38
C LEU A 806 -20.18 -32.87 -1.68
N ILE A 807 -20.20 -31.70 -1.04
CA ILE A 807 -21.26 -30.68 -1.22
C ILE A 807 -20.61 -29.35 -1.60
N GLY A 808 -21.04 -28.78 -2.74
CA GLY A 808 -20.72 -27.42 -3.15
C GLY A 808 -21.98 -26.65 -3.56
N ASP A 809 -22.19 -25.46 -3.00
CA ASP A 809 -23.38 -24.63 -3.31
C ASP A 809 -23.30 -23.96 -4.70
N GLY A 810 -22.09 -23.88 -5.29
CA GLY A 810 -21.84 -23.24 -6.59
C GLY A 810 -21.42 -24.19 -7.73
N VAL A 811 -20.12 -24.49 -7.84
CA VAL A 811 -19.54 -25.25 -8.97
C VAL A 811 -18.45 -26.23 -8.47
N LEU A 812 -18.51 -27.48 -8.93
CA LEU A 812 -17.46 -28.50 -8.73
C LEU A 812 -16.71 -28.74 -10.05
N ILE A 813 -15.40 -28.46 -10.08
CA ILE A 813 -14.53 -28.70 -11.26
C ILE A 813 -13.30 -29.51 -10.85
N GLY A 814 -13.12 -30.65 -11.51
CA GLY A 814 -11.89 -31.45 -11.43
C GLY A 814 -11.44 -31.88 -12.83
N ASP A 815 -10.16 -31.67 -13.15
CA ASP A 815 -9.58 -31.99 -14.46
C ASP A 815 -9.33 -33.50 -14.67
N GLY A 816 -9.51 -34.33 -13.64
CA GLY A 816 -9.22 -35.77 -13.68
C GLY A 816 -10.40 -36.69 -13.32
N VAL A 817 -10.63 -36.92 -12.02
CA VAL A 817 -11.56 -37.95 -11.52
C VAL A 817 -12.32 -37.46 -10.28
N LEU A 818 -13.65 -37.60 -10.31
CA LEU A 818 -14.56 -37.41 -9.16
C LEU A 818 -15.07 -38.79 -8.71
N ILE A 819 -14.71 -39.25 -7.51
CA ILE A 819 -15.17 -40.54 -6.95
C ILE A 819 -15.83 -40.30 -5.60
N GLY A 820 -17.10 -40.72 -5.48
CA GLY A 820 -17.71 -41.10 -4.22
C GLY A 820 -17.64 -42.63 -4.06
N ASP A 821 -17.57 -43.11 -2.83
CA ASP A 821 -17.65 -44.56 -2.55
C ASP A 821 -19.02 -45.14 -2.97
N ARG A 822 -19.22 -46.45 -2.84
CA ARG A 822 -20.43 -47.16 -3.28
C ARG A 822 -21.72 -46.74 -2.54
N ALA A 823 -21.62 -45.86 -1.53
CA ALA A 823 -22.70 -45.24 -0.76
C ALA A 823 -22.63 -43.69 -0.72
N GLY A 824 -21.65 -43.06 -1.38
CA GLY A 824 -21.44 -41.62 -1.39
C GLY A 824 -22.41 -40.85 -2.28
N VAL A 825 -22.77 -39.63 -1.86
CA VAL A 825 -23.70 -38.73 -2.55
C VAL A 825 -22.93 -37.50 -3.07
N LEU A 826 -23.08 -37.20 -4.37
CA LEU A 826 -22.54 -36.01 -5.04
C LEU A 826 -23.70 -35.05 -5.31
N ILE A 827 -23.69 -33.85 -4.72
CA ILE A 827 -24.71 -32.82 -4.94
C ILE A 827 -24.02 -31.49 -5.27
N GLY A 828 -24.46 -30.85 -6.35
CA GLY A 828 -24.13 -29.47 -6.68
C GLY A 828 -25.35 -28.78 -7.29
N ASP A 829 -25.64 -27.56 -6.84
CA ASP A 829 -26.85 -26.83 -7.24
C ASP A 829 -26.67 -26.05 -8.57
N GLY A 830 -25.43 -25.91 -9.07
CA GLY A 830 -25.09 -25.19 -10.30
C GLY A 830 -24.64 -26.05 -11.49
N VAL A 831 -23.35 -26.42 -11.55
CA VAL A 831 -22.76 -27.13 -12.70
C VAL A 831 -21.74 -28.19 -12.24
N LEU A 832 -21.84 -29.39 -12.82
CA LEU A 832 -20.89 -30.51 -12.64
C LEU A 832 -20.16 -30.76 -13.98
N ILE A 833 -18.83 -30.64 -14.03
CA ILE A 833 -18.04 -30.95 -15.24
C ILE A 833 -16.96 -31.97 -14.89
N GLY A 834 -17.00 -33.12 -15.57
CA GLY A 834 -15.95 -34.13 -15.55
C GLY A 834 -15.47 -34.40 -16.98
N ASP A 835 -14.17 -34.36 -17.18
CA ASP A 835 -13.49 -34.68 -18.44
C ASP A 835 -13.15 -36.19 -18.50
N ARG A 836 -13.21 -36.74 -19.73
CA ARG A 836 -12.95 -38.12 -20.21
C ARG A 836 -14.01 -39.22 -19.98
N THR A 837 -14.82 -39.35 -21.03
CA THR A 837 -15.43 -40.60 -21.50
C THR A 837 -14.35 -41.66 -21.83
N PRO A 838 -14.50 -42.93 -21.43
CA PRO A 838 -13.70 -44.02 -21.98
C PRO A 838 -14.22 -44.33 -23.40
N ARG A 839 -13.36 -44.24 -24.42
CA ARG A 839 -13.67 -44.88 -25.71
C ARG A 839 -13.58 -46.39 -25.52
N MET A 840 -14.72 -47.07 -25.58
CA MET A 840 -14.78 -48.51 -25.86
C MET A 840 -14.26 -48.74 -27.28
N PHE A 841 -13.07 -49.32 -27.39
CA PHE A 841 -12.69 -50.56 -28.08
C PHE A 841 -11.18 -50.62 -28.24
#